data_AF-A0AAV6VJS7-F1
#
_entry.id   AF-A0AAV6VJS7-F1
#
_cell.length_a   1.000
_cell.length_b   1.000
_cell.length_c   1.000
_cell.angle_alpha   90.00
_cell.angle_beta   90.00
_cell.angle_gamma   90.00
#
_symmetry.space_group_name_H-M   'P 1'
#
loop_
_entity.id
_entity.type
_entity.pdbx_description
1 polymer ?
#
loop_
_entity_poly.entity_id
_entity_poly.type
_entity_poly.pdbx_seq_one_letter_code
_entity_poly.pdbx_strand_id
1 'polypeptide(L)'
;MIKKQQEVELAGPLNVNEQRAKVAQFTNCLESSKIGIITGITNLDRSMFMYPRIFSWKVWAALLLTYIATAFILLFLYNISPKNRSANQISILSRYFLILWSNLTGHDVGTKNNRYLKPIWHLHSFRILLTSWLLGPVVNILFSFQTSILSTFAVTKLTPIVSDLDQLQLKTSIIPIIFKGSSVEICFKSSKDYESLWQRMQSHSMVFSNKAVSDNMVNVEKGTHVILLDYVYALGIVTEWVKRHRRCSLQVEKVHFCENFISLALRKDIHPKLVKKINTVLSYIMQAKLQDRLLNRVHENYTHCTRQPLSSSRPLNMTVVLGVFVLWSIGMLLSEVELAGPLNVNEQWAKVAQFTNFLESSKIGIITGITNLDRSMFMYPRIFSWKVWAALLLTYIATAFILLFLYNISPKNRSANQISILSRYFLILWSNLTGHDVGTKNNRYLIPIWHLQSFRILLTSWLLGPVVNILFSFQTSILSTFAVTKLTPIVSDLDQLQLKTSIIPIIFKGSSVEICFKSSKDYESLWQRMQSHSMVFSNKAVSDNMVNVEKGTHVILLDYVYALGIVTEWVKRHRRCSLQVEKVHFCENFISLALRKDIHPKLVKKINTVLSYIMQAKLQDRLLNRVHENYTHCTRQPLSSSRPLNMTVVLGVFVLWSIGMLLSVLSFFQEMYKFADVMKRLGQKKTNIAKWVCLAKFASGFNTQALSQQYKDGSYDFGVFQINDKFCKLGSKYNCGVSCTDLVKDDITPSARCALKIFEKNGFKDWPAWKNSCQDIDTSRFIVKCSLLSQVIQRRSHEDDQSLERILSQY
;
A
#
# COMPACT_ATOMS: atom_id res chain seq x y z
N MET A 1 -55.86 24.53 9.38
CA MET A 1 -55.14 25.75 9.82
C MET A 1 -55.98 27.04 9.80
N ILE A 2 -57.28 27.01 9.45
CA ILE A 2 -58.12 28.23 9.36
C ILE A 2 -58.57 28.75 10.75
N LYS A 3 -58.57 27.92 11.79
CA LYS A 3 -58.97 28.31 13.15
C LYS A 3 -57.92 29.09 13.98
N LYS A 4 -56.66 29.22 13.51
CA LYS A 4 -55.59 29.96 14.24
C LYS A 4 -55.42 31.42 13.80
N GLN A 5 -56.21 31.90 12.84
CA GLN A 5 -56.05 33.23 12.23
C GLN A 5 -56.69 34.40 13.01
N GLN A 6 -57.36 34.16 14.14
CA GLN A 6 -58.16 35.19 14.82
C GLN A 6 -57.50 35.84 16.06
N GLU A 7 -56.34 35.35 16.51
CA GLU A 7 -55.72 35.83 17.78
C GLU A 7 -54.81 37.06 17.63
N VAL A 8 -54.42 37.46 16.41
CA VAL A 8 -53.43 38.54 16.20
C VAL A 8 -54.08 39.77 15.58
N GLU A 9 -54.12 40.88 16.33
CA GLU A 9 -54.72 42.15 15.89
C GLU A 9 -53.79 42.96 14.97
N LEU A 10 -52.48 42.92 15.23
CA LEU A 10 -51.43 43.61 14.48
C LEU A 10 -50.27 42.65 14.23
N ALA A 11 -49.85 42.50 12.97
CA ALA A 11 -48.74 41.65 12.58
C ALA A 11 -47.81 42.40 11.62
N GLY A 12 -46.51 42.43 11.90
CA GLY A 12 -45.57 43.13 11.03
C GLY A 12 -44.19 43.32 11.65
N PRO A 13 -43.23 43.84 10.89
CA PRO A 13 -43.33 44.28 9.49
C PRO A 13 -43.44 43.12 8.49
N LEU A 14 -44.25 43.27 7.43
CA LEU A 14 -44.46 42.27 6.38
C LEU A 14 -44.48 42.91 4.98
N ASN A 15 -44.00 42.18 3.97
CA ASN A 15 -44.18 42.61 2.58
C ASN A 15 -45.65 42.50 2.16
N VAL A 16 -46.15 43.58 1.58
CA VAL A 16 -47.49 43.68 1.00
C VAL A 16 -47.49 42.92 -0.32
N ASN A 17 -48.47 42.02 -0.49
CA ASN A 17 -48.74 41.36 -1.75
C ASN A 17 -50.24 41.13 -1.92
N GLU A 18 -50.67 40.81 -3.15
CA GLU A 18 -52.10 40.68 -3.48
C GLU A 18 -52.79 39.57 -2.66
N GLN A 19 -52.10 38.45 -2.41
CA GLN A 19 -52.64 37.32 -1.64
C GLN A 19 -52.86 37.67 -0.16
N ARG A 20 -51.96 38.44 0.44
CA ARG A 20 -52.06 38.90 1.84
C ARG A 20 -53.08 40.02 1.98
N ALA A 21 -53.24 40.89 0.96
CA ALA A 21 -54.27 41.93 0.95
C ALA A 21 -55.70 41.35 0.88
N LYS A 22 -55.86 40.11 0.39
CA LYS A 22 -57.14 39.39 0.42
C LYS A 22 -57.55 38.98 1.84
N VAL A 23 -56.60 38.80 2.77
CA VAL A 23 -56.86 38.31 4.14
C VAL A 23 -56.60 39.33 5.26
N ALA A 24 -55.79 40.34 5.03
CA ALA A 24 -55.47 41.41 5.98
C ALA A 24 -55.60 42.79 5.33
N GLN A 25 -55.84 43.83 6.13
CA GLN A 25 -55.70 45.22 5.70
C GLN A 25 -54.30 45.71 6.08
N PHE A 26 -53.73 46.67 5.34
CA PHE A 26 -52.36 47.15 5.58
C PHE A 26 -52.33 48.63 5.93
N THR A 27 -51.33 49.03 6.72
CA THR A 27 -51.03 50.43 6.98
C THR A 27 -50.36 51.09 5.77
N ASN A 28 -50.09 52.40 5.89
CA ASN A 28 -49.17 53.08 4.99
C ASN A 28 -47.82 52.35 4.93
N CYS A 29 -47.19 52.37 3.75
CA CYS A 29 -45.88 51.76 3.54
C CYS A 29 -44.86 52.36 4.50
N LEU A 30 -44.15 51.50 5.23
CA LEU A 30 -43.07 51.89 6.11
C LEU A 30 -41.77 52.07 5.32
N GLU A 31 -41.45 51.10 4.46
CA GLU A 31 -40.18 51.06 3.73
C GLU A 31 -40.33 50.29 2.42
N SER A 32 -39.64 50.70 1.35
CA SER A 32 -39.52 49.90 0.13
C SER A 32 -38.28 49.00 0.21
N SER A 33 -38.46 47.69 0.05
CA SER A 33 -37.37 46.72 0.05
C SER A 33 -37.18 46.14 -1.35
N LYS A 34 -35.92 46.07 -1.79
CA LYS A 34 -35.53 45.33 -2.99
C LYS A 34 -35.08 43.93 -2.60
N ILE A 35 -34.84 43.05 -3.57
CA ILE A 35 -34.22 41.75 -3.28
C ILE A 35 -32.74 41.96 -2.90
N GLY A 36 -32.33 41.32 -1.82
CA GLY A 36 -30.97 41.20 -1.35
C GLY A 36 -30.41 39.80 -1.59
N ILE A 37 -29.21 39.73 -2.14
CA ILE A 37 -28.41 38.51 -2.28
C ILE A 37 -27.43 38.45 -1.12
N ILE A 38 -27.57 37.48 -0.21
CA ILE A 38 -26.51 37.17 0.76
C ILE A 38 -25.50 36.27 0.06
N THR A 39 -24.27 36.74 -0.07
CA THR A 39 -23.16 36.04 -0.72
C THR A 39 -21.90 36.09 0.13
N GLY A 40 -21.06 35.07 0.02
CA GLY A 40 -19.68 35.11 0.50
C GLY A 40 -18.86 36.17 -0.26
N ILE A 41 -17.81 36.64 0.41
CA ILE A 41 -16.80 37.55 -0.14
C ILE A 41 -15.54 36.75 -0.44
N THR A 42 -15.01 36.90 -1.64
CA THR A 42 -13.72 36.30 -2.03
C THR A 42 -12.70 37.38 -2.33
N ASN A 43 -11.43 37.08 -2.05
CA ASN A 43 -10.33 37.87 -2.61
C ASN A 43 -10.34 37.65 -4.12
N LEU A 44 -10.23 38.73 -4.91
CA LEU A 44 -9.93 38.60 -6.33
C LEU A 44 -8.63 37.78 -6.44
N ASP A 45 -8.72 36.57 -7.00
CA ASP A 45 -7.61 35.62 -7.03
C ASP A 45 -6.36 36.30 -7.58
N ARG A 46 -5.37 36.48 -6.71
CA ARG A 46 -4.00 36.83 -7.10
C ARG A 46 -3.37 35.60 -7.72
N SER A 47 -3.91 35.19 -8.88
CA SER A 47 -3.37 34.10 -9.67
C SER A 47 -1.93 34.43 -10.09
N MET A 48 -1.11 33.39 -10.24
CA MET A 48 0.28 33.48 -10.64
C MET A 48 0.50 34.34 -11.91
N PHE A 49 -0.51 34.43 -12.79
CA PHE A 49 -0.47 35.16 -14.06
C PHE A 49 -1.49 36.31 -14.12
N MET A 50 -1.56 37.14 -13.07
CA MET A 50 -2.41 38.33 -13.08
C MET A 50 -1.89 39.44 -14.01
N TYR A 51 -0.56 39.58 -14.16
CA TYR A 51 0.07 40.67 -14.93
C TYR A 51 -0.40 40.79 -16.39
N PRO A 52 -0.54 39.70 -17.17
CA PRO A 52 -1.05 39.79 -18.53
C PRO A 52 -2.51 40.22 -18.62
N ARG A 53 -3.30 40.08 -17.54
CA ARG A 53 -4.73 40.43 -17.51
C ARG A 53 -4.99 41.92 -17.28
N ILE A 54 -3.96 42.71 -17.03
CA ILE A 54 -4.08 44.16 -16.78
C ILE A 54 -4.51 44.90 -18.05
N PHE A 55 -4.01 44.46 -19.20
CA PHE A 55 -4.53 44.85 -20.50
C PHE A 55 -5.36 43.73 -21.10
N SER A 56 -6.38 44.11 -21.88
CA SER A 56 -7.14 43.13 -22.64
C SER A 56 -6.23 42.42 -23.65
N TRP A 57 -6.50 41.15 -23.92
CA TRP A 57 -5.71 40.36 -24.88
C TRP A 57 -5.62 41.03 -26.27
N LYS A 58 -6.64 41.83 -26.66
CA LYS A 58 -6.65 42.60 -27.91
C LYS A 58 -5.49 43.62 -27.97
N VAL A 59 -5.15 44.24 -26.85
CA VAL A 59 -4.03 45.20 -26.75
C VAL A 59 -2.70 44.47 -26.91
N TRP A 60 -2.53 43.31 -26.26
CA TRP A 60 -1.34 42.48 -26.42
C TRP A 60 -1.15 41.98 -27.85
N ALA A 61 -2.24 41.55 -28.50
CA ALA A 61 -2.20 41.13 -29.90
C ALA A 61 -1.82 42.29 -30.83
N ALA A 62 -2.37 43.48 -30.61
CA ALA A 62 -2.00 44.68 -31.37
C ALA A 62 -0.53 45.08 -31.16
N LEU A 63 0.01 44.96 -29.95
CA LEU A 63 1.42 45.21 -29.66
C LEU A 63 2.35 44.20 -30.35
N LEU A 64 1.96 42.91 -30.36
CA LEU A 64 2.72 41.88 -31.06
C LEU A 64 2.70 42.10 -32.58
N LEU A 65 1.54 42.44 -33.15
CA LEU A 65 1.40 42.72 -34.57
C LEU A 65 2.21 43.94 -35.00
N THR A 66 2.21 45.01 -34.21
CA THR A 66 3.02 46.21 -34.47
C THR A 66 4.53 45.93 -34.33
N TYR A 67 4.93 45.12 -33.35
CA TYR A 67 6.32 44.65 -33.20
C TYR A 67 6.80 43.83 -34.41
N ILE A 68 5.97 42.92 -34.90
CA ILE A 68 6.28 42.11 -36.09
C ILE A 68 6.33 42.99 -37.34
N ALA A 69 5.31 43.82 -37.56
CA ALA A 69 5.25 44.70 -38.73
C ALA A 69 6.45 45.65 -38.81
N THR A 70 6.87 46.24 -37.68
CA THR A 70 8.04 47.14 -37.65
C THR A 70 9.35 46.41 -37.94
N ALA A 71 9.53 45.17 -37.48
CA ALA A 71 10.70 44.36 -37.83
C ALA A 71 10.78 44.07 -39.34
N PHE A 72 9.63 43.77 -39.97
CA PHE A 72 9.56 43.55 -41.43
C PHE A 72 9.77 44.83 -42.23
N ILE A 73 9.26 45.97 -41.77
CA ILE A 73 9.52 47.27 -42.41
C ILE A 73 11.02 47.63 -42.31
N LEU A 74 11.67 47.33 -41.19
CA LEU A 74 13.12 47.51 -41.06
C LEU A 74 13.91 46.62 -42.02
N LEU A 75 13.50 45.36 -42.21
CA LEU A 75 14.09 44.46 -43.21
C LEU A 75 13.89 44.99 -44.63
N PHE A 76 12.71 45.55 -44.94
CA PHE A 76 12.43 46.16 -46.23
C PHE A 76 13.33 47.39 -46.49
N LEU A 77 13.47 48.28 -45.49
CA LEU A 77 14.37 49.44 -45.56
C LEU A 77 15.84 49.01 -45.72
N TYR A 78 16.24 47.91 -45.09
CA TYR A 78 17.59 47.34 -45.25
C TYR A 78 17.84 46.85 -46.68
N ASN A 79 16.86 46.16 -47.29
CA ASN A 79 16.98 45.64 -48.65
C ASN A 79 17.08 46.75 -49.72
N ILE A 80 16.50 47.92 -49.45
CA ILE A 80 16.58 49.09 -50.34
C ILE A 80 17.93 49.80 -50.21
N SER A 81 18.64 49.65 -49.07
CA SER A 81 19.92 50.34 -48.86
C SER A 81 21.02 49.80 -49.79
N PRO A 82 21.73 50.66 -50.54
CA PRO A 82 22.72 50.24 -51.54
C PRO A 82 24.03 49.71 -50.94
N LYS A 83 24.21 49.75 -49.61
CA LYS A 83 25.41 49.27 -48.93
C LYS A 83 25.19 47.90 -48.27
N ASN A 84 25.79 46.88 -48.89
CA ASN A 84 26.08 45.54 -48.36
C ASN A 84 24.94 44.49 -48.50
N ARG A 85 25.00 43.66 -49.55
CA ARG A 85 23.95 42.68 -49.94
C ARG A 85 24.26 41.19 -49.61
N SER A 86 25.23 40.88 -48.75
CA SER A 86 25.71 39.49 -48.56
C SER A 86 25.38 38.85 -47.20
N ALA A 87 24.21 39.13 -46.61
CA ALA A 87 23.82 38.56 -45.32
C ALA A 87 22.47 37.82 -45.38
N ASN A 88 22.37 36.72 -44.64
CA ASN A 88 21.18 35.88 -44.56
C ASN A 88 19.99 36.69 -43.98
N GLN A 89 18.89 36.80 -44.73
CA GLN A 89 17.73 37.63 -44.39
C GLN A 89 17.10 37.23 -43.06
N ILE A 90 17.06 35.93 -42.75
CA ILE A 90 16.51 35.40 -41.50
C ILE A 90 17.36 35.85 -40.30
N SER A 91 18.69 35.84 -40.47
CA SER A 91 19.62 36.32 -39.45
C SER A 91 19.45 37.82 -39.20
N ILE A 92 19.22 38.63 -40.24
CA ILE A 92 19.01 40.07 -40.09
C ILE A 92 17.67 40.35 -39.39
N LEU A 93 16.61 39.66 -39.81
CA LEU A 93 15.28 39.78 -39.20
C LEU A 93 15.32 39.46 -37.69
N SER A 94 16.03 38.38 -37.31
CA SER A 94 16.23 38.01 -35.88
C SER A 94 16.96 39.12 -35.09
N ARG A 95 17.92 39.80 -35.71
CA ARG A 95 18.65 40.92 -35.09
C ARG A 95 17.77 42.15 -34.95
N TYR A 96 16.89 42.44 -35.92
CA TYR A 96 15.92 43.52 -35.77
C TYR A 96 14.89 43.24 -34.67
N PHE A 97 14.44 41.99 -34.53
CA PHE A 97 13.61 41.61 -33.38
C PHE A 97 14.33 41.87 -32.05
N LEU A 98 15.59 41.46 -31.92
CA LEU A 98 16.39 41.72 -30.71
C LEU A 98 16.56 43.22 -30.42
N ILE A 99 16.80 44.05 -31.44
CA ILE A 99 16.95 45.50 -31.30
C ILE A 99 15.63 46.16 -30.87
N LEU A 100 14.51 45.77 -31.49
CA LEU A 100 13.20 46.30 -31.12
C LEU A 100 12.81 45.88 -29.70
N TRP A 101 13.22 44.68 -29.28
CA TRP A 101 13.04 44.19 -27.92
C TRP A 101 13.88 44.98 -26.91
N SER A 102 15.17 45.22 -27.20
CA SER A 102 16.06 46.00 -26.32
C SER A 102 15.59 47.46 -26.14
N ASN A 103 15.02 48.05 -27.19
CA ASN A 103 14.39 49.36 -27.13
C ASN A 103 13.17 49.35 -26.17
N LEU A 104 12.39 48.27 -26.17
CA LEU A 104 11.19 48.12 -25.32
C LEU A 104 11.55 47.83 -23.86
N THR A 105 12.72 47.26 -23.59
CA THR A 105 13.24 47.06 -22.23
C THR A 105 14.11 48.24 -21.72
N GLY A 106 14.23 49.32 -22.51
CA GLY A 106 14.97 50.53 -22.11
C GLY A 106 16.49 50.39 -22.03
N HIS A 107 17.06 49.31 -22.58
CA HIS A 107 18.48 48.98 -22.40
C HIS A 107 19.39 49.56 -23.49
N ASP A 108 18.84 49.88 -24.66
CA ASP A 108 19.60 50.45 -25.77
C ASP A 108 18.61 51.22 -26.66
N VAL A 109 18.82 52.51 -26.93
CA VAL A 109 17.90 53.35 -27.74
C VAL A 109 18.26 53.31 -29.22
N GLY A 110 18.84 52.20 -29.68
CA GLY A 110 19.35 52.04 -31.03
C GLY A 110 20.51 52.99 -31.32
N THR A 111 21.74 52.59 -31.04
CA THR A 111 22.91 53.42 -31.34
C THR A 111 23.32 53.34 -32.82
N LYS A 112 23.84 54.43 -33.38
CA LYS A 112 24.43 54.50 -34.73
C LYS A 112 25.59 53.50 -34.94
N ASN A 113 26.15 53.00 -33.84
CA ASN A 113 27.27 52.04 -33.82
C ASN A 113 26.82 50.59 -34.10
N ASN A 114 25.53 50.29 -34.11
CA ASN A 114 25.06 48.94 -34.41
C ASN A 114 25.26 48.61 -35.90
N ARG A 115 26.02 47.55 -36.19
CA ARG A 115 26.38 47.10 -37.55
C ARG A 115 25.16 46.89 -38.47
N TYR A 116 24.00 46.53 -37.91
CA TYR A 116 22.77 46.27 -38.66
C TYR A 116 21.88 47.50 -38.87
N LEU A 117 22.07 48.56 -38.07
CA LEU A 117 21.37 49.84 -38.23
C LEU A 117 22.20 50.86 -39.02
N LYS A 118 23.53 50.73 -39.01
CA LYS A 118 24.47 51.61 -39.74
C LYS A 118 24.13 51.83 -41.23
N PRO A 119 23.68 50.81 -42.00
CA PRO A 119 23.35 50.99 -43.42
C PRO A 119 22.05 51.77 -43.67
N ILE A 120 21.13 51.78 -42.71
CA ILE A 120 19.80 52.40 -42.82
C ILE A 120 19.67 53.70 -42.01
N TRP A 121 20.64 53.99 -41.15
CA TRP A 121 20.65 55.16 -40.25
C TRP A 121 20.55 56.52 -40.95
N HIS A 122 21.00 56.58 -42.21
CA HIS A 122 20.97 57.80 -43.02
C HIS A 122 19.60 58.07 -43.66
N LEU A 123 18.69 57.09 -43.68
CA LEU A 123 17.37 57.24 -44.29
C LEU A 123 16.44 58.03 -43.36
N HIS A 124 15.77 59.06 -43.89
CA HIS A 124 14.74 59.81 -43.15
C HIS A 124 13.58 58.90 -42.71
N SER A 125 13.15 57.98 -43.58
CA SER A 125 12.09 57.00 -43.29
C SER A 125 12.41 56.12 -42.10
N PHE A 126 13.69 55.71 -41.92
CA PHE A 126 14.12 54.93 -40.76
C PHE A 126 14.02 55.73 -39.46
N ARG A 127 14.44 57.01 -39.47
CA ARG A 127 14.37 57.87 -38.27
C ARG A 127 12.93 58.19 -37.85
N ILE A 128 12.04 58.40 -38.82
CA ILE A 128 10.61 58.59 -38.56
C ILE A 128 10.00 57.32 -37.97
N LEU A 129 10.36 56.15 -38.48
CA LEU A 129 9.90 54.86 -37.96
C LEU A 129 10.42 54.60 -36.54
N LEU A 130 11.70 54.89 -36.28
CA LEU A 130 12.31 54.74 -34.96
C LEU A 130 11.68 55.69 -33.93
N THR A 131 11.48 56.96 -34.29
CA THR A 131 10.82 57.94 -33.42
C THR A 131 9.36 57.58 -33.14
N SER A 132 8.64 57.09 -34.14
CA SER A 132 7.27 56.59 -33.97
C SER A 132 7.19 55.34 -33.08
N TRP A 133 8.17 54.42 -33.21
CA TRP A 133 8.29 53.24 -32.34
C TRP A 133 8.60 53.60 -30.89
N LEU A 134 9.47 54.58 -30.67
CA LEU A 134 9.84 55.04 -29.33
C LEU A 134 8.70 55.82 -28.66
N LEU A 135 8.01 56.71 -29.38
CA LEU A 135 6.91 57.50 -28.82
C LEU A 135 5.62 56.69 -28.62
N GLY A 136 5.30 55.79 -29.56
CA GLY A 136 4.07 55.00 -29.51
C GLY A 136 4.16 53.85 -28.50
N PRO A 137 4.65 52.66 -28.90
CA PRO A 137 4.72 51.49 -28.02
C PRO A 137 5.62 51.64 -26.78
N VAL A 138 6.79 52.27 -26.89
CA VAL A 138 7.74 52.30 -25.76
C VAL A 138 7.29 53.27 -24.67
N VAL A 139 6.97 54.52 -25.00
CA VAL A 139 6.55 55.50 -23.98
C VAL A 139 5.11 55.26 -23.53
N ASN A 140 4.11 55.31 -24.42
CA ASN A 140 2.72 55.33 -23.97
C ASN A 140 2.27 54.01 -23.32
N ILE A 141 2.67 52.86 -23.89
CA ILE A 141 2.18 51.57 -23.39
C ILE A 141 2.93 51.14 -22.13
N LEU A 142 4.26 51.34 -22.03
CA LEU A 142 5.00 50.97 -20.82
C LEU A 142 4.62 51.84 -19.61
N PHE A 143 4.51 53.16 -19.78
CA PHE A 143 4.10 54.03 -18.66
C PHE A 143 2.63 53.80 -18.25
N SER A 144 1.74 53.56 -19.22
CA SER A 144 0.35 53.17 -18.92
C SER A 144 0.27 51.81 -18.21
N PHE A 145 1.13 50.86 -18.59
CA PHE A 145 1.19 49.56 -17.95
C PHE A 145 1.74 49.65 -16.54
N GLN A 146 2.82 50.40 -16.32
CA GLN A 146 3.43 50.64 -15.01
C GLN A 146 2.44 51.27 -14.01
N THR A 147 1.68 52.27 -14.45
CA THR A 147 0.66 52.94 -13.62
C THR A 147 -0.53 52.01 -13.31
N SER A 148 -0.93 51.19 -14.28
CA SER A 148 -2.01 50.20 -14.10
C SER A 148 -1.61 49.05 -13.18
N ILE A 149 -0.36 48.58 -13.24
CA ILE A 149 0.22 47.63 -12.28
C ILE A 149 0.16 48.23 -10.88
N LEU A 150 0.72 49.42 -10.68
CA LEU A 150 0.85 50.02 -9.36
C LEU A 150 -0.52 50.19 -8.67
N SER A 151 -1.52 50.69 -9.40
CA SER A 151 -2.88 50.87 -8.89
C SER A 151 -3.59 49.55 -8.57
N THR A 152 -3.39 48.51 -9.40
CA THR A 152 -4.04 47.20 -9.21
C THR A 152 -3.43 46.40 -8.05
N PHE A 153 -2.12 46.48 -7.85
CA PHE A 153 -1.44 45.74 -6.78
C PHE A 153 -1.44 46.47 -5.43
N ALA A 154 -1.60 47.80 -5.41
CA ALA A 154 -1.68 48.59 -4.18
C ALA A 154 -2.97 48.31 -3.36
N VAL A 155 -4.03 47.82 -3.99
CA VAL A 155 -5.35 47.65 -3.35
C VAL A 155 -5.84 46.21 -3.45
N THR A 156 -6.11 45.56 -2.32
CA THR A 156 -6.84 44.29 -2.28
C THR A 156 -8.33 44.54 -2.48
N LYS A 157 -8.84 44.35 -3.71
CA LYS A 157 -10.28 44.38 -3.97
C LYS A 157 -10.91 43.07 -3.51
N LEU A 158 -11.78 43.16 -2.50
CA LEU A 158 -12.71 42.09 -2.16
C LEU A 158 -13.89 42.16 -3.13
N THR A 159 -14.28 41.03 -3.71
CA THR A 159 -15.41 40.97 -4.62
C THR A 159 -16.43 39.95 -4.13
N PRO A 160 -17.73 40.26 -4.20
CA PRO A 160 -18.78 39.28 -3.92
C PRO A 160 -18.69 38.13 -4.93
N ILE A 161 -18.97 36.91 -4.47
CA ILE A 161 -18.96 35.72 -5.33
C ILE A 161 -20.05 35.82 -6.40
N VAL A 162 -21.19 36.43 -6.06
CA VAL A 162 -22.30 36.73 -6.96
C VAL A 162 -22.74 38.16 -6.69
N SER A 163 -22.67 39.03 -7.70
CA SER A 163 -23.11 40.43 -7.59
C SER A 163 -24.50 40.70 -8.17
N ASP A 164 -24.95 39.85 -9.10
CA ASP A 164 -26.20 40.07 -9.83
C ASP A 164 -26.90 38.75 -10.18
N LEU A 165 -28.20 38.81 -10.52
CA LEU A 165 -29.01 37.66 -10.90
C LEU A 165 -28.55 37.04 -12.21
N ASP A 166 -28.12 37.84 -13.18
CA ASP A 166 -27.62 37.35 -14.47
C ASP A 166 -26.33 36.51 -14.27
N GLN A 167 -25.47 36.95 -13.35
CA GLN A 167 -24.29 36.17 -12.95
C GLN A 167 -24.68 34.87 -12.24
N LEU A 168 -25.72 34.89 -11.40
CA LEU A 168 -26.23 33.71 -10.71
C LEU A 168 -26.89 32.71 -11.67
N GLN A 169 -27.53 33.21 -12.73
CA GLN A 169 -28.12 32.41 -13.79
C GLN A 169 -27.06 31.65 -14.58
N LEU A 170 -25.94 32.31 -14.91
CA LEU A 170 -24.78 31.68 -15.58
C LEU A 170 -24.02 30.69 -14.68
N LYS A 171 -23.91 30.97 -13.37
CA LYS A 171 -23.20 30.11 -12.41
C LYS A 171 -24.11 28.98 -11.88
N THR A 172 -24.16 27.87 -12.62
CA THR A 172 -24.96 26.68 -12.25
C THR A 172 -24.44 25.92 -11.03
N SER A 173 -23.16 26.09 -10.68
CA SER A 173 -22.51 25.43 -9.53
C SER A 173 -22.94 25.98 -8.16
N ILE A 174 -23.59 27.14 -8.11
CA ILE A 174 -24.03 27.80 -6.87
C ILE A 174 -25.50 27.49 -6.64
N ILE A 175 -25.86 27.11 -5.42
CA ILE A 175 -27.25 26.74 -5.08
C ILE A 175 -27.99 27.98 -4.53
N PRO A 176 -29.01 28.50 -5.23
CA PRO A 176 -29.84 29.59 -4.72
C PRO A 176 -30.91 29.08 -3.75
N ILE A 177 -30.93 29.62 -2.54
CA ILE A 177 -31.91 29.32 -1.48
C ILE A 177 -32.90 30.47 -1.38
N ILE A 178 -34.19 30.13 -1.34
CA ILE A 178 -35.29 31.06 -1.05
C ILE A 178 -36.13 30.56 0.12
N PHE A 179 -36.84 31.48 0.76
CA PHE A 179 -37.80 31.15 1.82
C PHE A 179 -39.20 30.88 1.25
N LYS A 180 -39.82 29.78 1.66
CA LYS A 180 -41.21 29.45 1.32
C LYS A 180 -42.17 30.48 1.92
N GLY A 181 -43.12 30.96 1.13
CA GLY A 181 -44.08 32.02 1.45
C GLY A 181 -43.50 33.44 1.46
N SER A 182 -42.27 33.63 0.99
CA SER A 182 -41.65 34.95 0.90
C SER A 182 -42.14 35.75 -0.31
N SER A 183 -41.95 37.06 -0.28
CA SER A 183 -42.18 37.94 -1.44
C SER A 183 -41.28 37.55 -2.62
N VAL A 184 -40.03 37.18 -2.34
CA VAL A 184 -39.05 36.74 -3.35
C VAL A 184 -39.54 35.53 -4.13
N GLU A 185 -40.11 34.53 -3.45
CA GLU A 185 -40.69 33.36 -4.11
C GLU A 185 -41.79 33.76 -5.11
N ILE A 186 -42.66 34.69 -4.72
CA ILE A 186 -43.77 35.16 -5.56
C ILE A 186 -43.23 35.93 -6.78
N CYS A 187 -42.23 36.77 -6.59
CA CYS A 187 -41.57 37.52 -7.65
C CYS A 187 -41.01 36.60 -8.74
N PHE A 188 -40.23 35.59 -8.34
CA PHE A 188 -39.64 34.63 -9.28
C PHE A 188 -40.68 33.72 -9.93
N LYS A 189 -41.72 33.32 -9.20
CA LYS A 189 -42.84 32.54 -9.75
C LYS A 189 -43.60 33.27 -10.87
N SER A 190 -43.59 34.61 -10.85
CA SER A 190 -44.28 35.45 -11.84
C SER A 190 -43.40 35.93 -13.00
N SER A 191 -42.08 35.73 -12.94
CA SER A 191 -41.12 36.29 -13.90
C SER A 191 -40.75 35.29 -14.99
N LYS A 192 -40.83 35.73 -16.26
CA LYS A 192 -40.42 34.93 -17.42
C LYS A 192 -38.90 34.94 -17.66
N ASP A 193 -38.24 36.05 -17.32
CA ASP A 193 -36.81 36.26 -17.64
C ASP A 193 -35.90 35.34 -16.80
N TYR A 194 -36.34 34.98 -15.60
CA TYR A 194 -35.59 34.16 -14.64
C TYR A 194 -36.19 32.77 -14.42
N GLU A 195 -36.96 32.23 -15.37
CA GLU A 195 -37.63 30.91 -15.26
C GLU A 195 -36.63 29.79 -14.96
N SER A 196 -35.48 29.77 -15.66
CA SER A 196 -34.43 28.76 -15.43
C SER A 196 -33.85 28.83 -14.00
N LEU A 197 -33.78 30.03 -13.44
CA LEU A 197 -33.26 30.28 -12.11
C LEU A 197 -34.32 29.91 -11.05
N TRP A 198 -35.59 30.17 -11.32
CA TRP A 198 -36.74 29.75 -10.51
C TRP A 198 -36.83 28.22 -10.36
N GLN A 199 -36.67 27.46 -11.45
CA GLN A 199 -36.67 25.99 -11.41
C GLN A 199 -35.59 25.42 -10.47
N ARG A 200 -34.40 26.05 -10.43
CA ARG A 200 -33.30 25.67 -9.51
C ARG A 200 -33.62 25.96 -8.04
N MET A 201 -34.39 27.02 -7.78
CA MET A 201 -34.80 27.42 -6.43
C MET A 201 -35.91 26.53 -5.87
N GLN A 202 -36.81 26.01 -6.71
CA GLN A 202 -37.92 25.16 -6.27
C GLN A 202 -37.44 23.94 -5.48
N SER A 203 -36.35 23.30 -5.95
CA SER A 203 -35.77 22.13 -5.28
C SER A 203 -35.02 22.45 -3.99
N HIS A 204 -34.72 23.73 -3.71
CA HIS A 204 -33.89 24.18 -2.57
C HIS A 204 -34.58 25.27 -1.72
N SER A 205 -35.92 25.24 -1.66
CA SER A 205 -36.71 26.19 -0.86
C SER A 205 -36.85 25.75 0.61
N MET A 206 -36.66 26.67 1.55
CA MET A 206 -36.69 26.37 2.99
C MET A 206 -37.75 27.16 3.75
N VAL A 207 -38.22 26.61 4.88
CA VAL A 207 -39.07 27.36 5.82
C VAL A 207 -38.17 28.14 6.77
N PHE A 208 -38.51 29.39 7.05
CA PHE A 208 -37.71 30.25 7.92
C PHE A 208 -37.57 29.62 9.32
N SER A 209 -36.33 29.34 9.72
CA SER A 209 -35.95 28.84 11.04
C SER A 209 -34.54 29.29 11.37
N ASN A 210 -34.31 29.81 12.59
CA ASN A 210 -32.99 30.29 13.01
C ASN A 210 -31.89 29.23 12.86
N LYS A 211 -32.23 27.96 13.06
CA LYS A 211 -31.31 26.83 12.88
C LYS A 211 -30.98 26.62 11.40
N ALA A 212 -32.00 26.56 10.55
CA ALA A 212 -31.84 26.37 9.11
C ALA A 212 -31.07 27.52 8.44
N VAL A 213 -31.28 28.76 8.90
CA VAL A 213 -30.49 29.92 8.46
C VAL A 213 -29.03 29.75 8.88
N SER A 214 -28.75 29.43 10.14
CA SER A 214 -27.38 29.25 10.63
C SER A 214 -26.61 28.15 9.88
N ASP A 215 -27.25 27.00 9.62
CA ASP A 215 -26.63 25.87 8.94
C ASP A 215 -26.24 26.21 7.49
N ASN A 216 -27.09 26.97 6.80
CA ASN A 216 -26.85 27.39 5.42
C ASN A 216 -25.87 28.56 5.31
N MET A 217 -25.79 29.44 6.31
CA MET A 217 -24.86 30.58 6.31
C MET A 217 -23.39 30.16 6.23
N VAL A 218 -23.02 29.01 6.81
CA VAL A 218 -21.68 28.41 6.64
C VAL A 218 -21.40 28.05 5.18
N ASN A 219 -22.40 27.55 4.47
CA ASN A 219 -22.28 27.17 3.06
C ASN A 219 -22.27 28.39 2.12
N VAL A 220 -22.94 29.47 2.52
CA VAL A 220 -22.89 30.77 1.85
C VAL A 220 -21.52 31.42 2.01
N GLU A 221 -20.92 31.36 3.20
CA GLU A 221 -19.56 31.83 3.45
C GLU A 221 -18.53 31.09 2.59
N LYS A 222 -18.73 29.79 2.35
CA LYS A 222 -17.91 28.97 1.45
C LYS A 222 -18.14 29.24 -0.04
N GLY A 223 -19.17 30.01 -0.41
CA GLY A 223 -19.49 30.32 -1.80
C GLY A 223 -20.24 29.24 -2.58
N THR A 224 -20.75 28.23 -1.88
CA THR A 224 -21.50 27.11 -2.49
C THR A 224 -22.99 27.41 -2.61
N HIS A 225 -23.51 28.24 -1.72
CA HIS A 225 -24.91 28.62 -1.65
C HIS A 225 -25.04 30.13 -1.63
N VAL A 226 -26.21 30.63 -2.02
CA VAL A 226 -26.59 32.04 -1.93
C VAL A 226 -28.00 32.10 -1.39
N ILE A 227 -28.30 33.04 -0.49
CA ILE A 227 -29.66 33.22 0.05
C ILE A 227 -30.26 34.48 -0.53
N LEU A 228 -31.47 34.36 -1.07
CA LEU A 228 -32.26 35.44 -1.62
C LEU A 228 -33.45 35.75 -0.70
N LEU A 229 -33.54 37.00 -0.28
CA LEU A 229 -34.62 37.53 0.56
C LEU A 229 -34.68 39.05 0.39
N ASP A 230 -35.64 39.74 1.01
CA ASP A 230 -35.63 41.21 0.89
C ASP A 230 -34.43 41.82 1.61
N TYR A 231 -33.88 42.86 1.01
CA TYR A 231 -32.61 43.49 1.35
C TYR A 231 -32.53 43.89 2.83
N VAL A 232 -33.62 44.42 3.39
CA VAL A 232 -33.68 44.83 4.80
C VAL A 232 -33.57 43.62 5.74
N TYR A 233 -34.25 42.52 5.42
CA TYR A 233 -34.14 41.27 6.20
C TYR A 233 -32.77 40.61 5.98
N ALA A 234 -32.22 40.66 4.77
CA ALA A 234 -30.89 40.16 4.46
C ALA A 234 -29.82 40.84 5.33
N LEU A 235 -29.88 42.17 5.41
CA LEU A 235 -29.01 42.95 6.29
C LEU A 235 -29.20 42.54 7.75
N GLY A 236 -30.43 42.32 8.22
CA GLY A 236 -30.69 41.84 9.58
C GLY A 236 -30.03 40.50 9.89
N ILE A 237 -30.17 39.51 8.99
CA ILE A 237 -29.57 38.17 9.14
C ILE A 237 -28.03 38.27 9.19
N VAL A 238 -27.43 39.01 8.26
CA VAL A 238 -25.97 39.16 8.21
C VAL A 238 -25.46 39.93 9.42
N THR A 239 -26.18 40.96 9.88
CA THR A 239 -25.80 41.72 11.08
C THR A 239 -25.75 40.83 12.32
N GLU A 240 -26.75 39.97 12.52
CA GLU A 240 -26.78 39.01 13.63
C GLU A 240 -25.68 37.95 13.51
N TRP A 241 -25.40 37.48 12.30
CA TRP A 241 -24.29 36.55 12.03
C TRP A 241 -22.93 37.16 12.38
N VAL A 242 -22.67 38.40 11.93
CA VAL A 242 -21.45 39.16 12.22
C VAL A 242 -21.31 39.41 13.72
N LYS A 243 -22.40 39.77 14.40
CA LYS A 243 -22.41 39.98 15.85
C LYS A 243 -21.99 38.72 16.62
N ARG A 244 -22.47 37.54 16.20
CA ARG A 244 -22.13 36.26 16.83
C ARG A 244 -20.71 35.77 16.53
N HIS A 245 -20.26 35.88 15.28
CA HIS A 245 -19.00 35.28 14.84
C HIS A 245 -17.82 36.25 14.74
N ARG A 246 -18.07 37.57 14.83
CA ARG A 246 -17.09 38.65 14.69
C ARG A 246 -16.24 38.57 13.41
N ARG A 247 -16.84 38.16 12.28
CA ARG A 247 -16.17 38.04 10.98
C ARG A 247 -16.95 38.77 9.89
N CYS A 248 -16.24 39.45 8.99
CA CYS A 248 -16.79 40.18 7.84
C CYS A 248 -16.57 39.41 6.53
N SER A 249 -17.07 38.18 6.45
CA SER A 249 -16.86 37.27 5.30
C SER A 249 -18.06 37.22 4.33
N LEU A 250 -19.14 37.93 4.65
CA LEU A 250 -20.40 37.91 3.94
C LEU A 250 -20.84 39.33 3.58
N GLN A 251 -21.46 39.47 2.43
CA GLN A 251 -21.96 40.72 1.87
C GLN A 251 -23.39 40.55 1.39
N VAL A 252 -24.17 41.63 1.47
CA VAL A 252 -25.52 41.71 0.90
C VAL A 252 -25.50 42.61 -0.33
N GLU A 253 -25.74 42.02 -1.50
CA GLU A 253 -25.86 42.75 -2.76
C GLU A 253 -27.31 43.13 -3.02
N LYS A 254 -27.53 44.39 -3.41
CA LYS A 254 -28.85 44.94 -3.68
C LYS A 254 -29.17 44.76 -5.16
N VAL A 255 -30.22 44.00 -5.45
CA VAL A 255 -30.62 43.69 -6.82
C VAL A 255 -31.80 44.56 -7.23
N HIS A 256 -31.75 45.08 -8.45
CA HIS A 256 -32.84 45.83 -9.07
C HIS A 256 -33.86 44.90 -9.73
N PHE A 257 -34.44 43.98 -8.95
CA PHE A 257 -35.48 43.06 -9.38
C PHE A 257 -36.54 42.93 -8.29
N CYS A 258 -37.81 43.10 -8.66
CA CYS A 258 -38.98 43.05 -7.79
C CYS A 258 -38.91 43.96 -6.54
N GLU A 259 -39.54 45.14 -6.61
CA GLU A 259 -39.64 46.06 -5.47
C GLU A 259 -40.87 45.72 -4.62
N ASN A 260 -40.65 45.48 -3.34
CA ASN A 260 -41.69 45.14 -2.37
C ASN A 260 -41.87 46.27 -1.37
N PHE A 261 -43.10 46.46 -0.88
CA PHE A 261 -43.40 47.43 0.16
C PHE A 261 -43.57 46.71 1.50
N ILE A 262 -42.87 47.17 2.52
CA ILE A 262 -43.01 46.68 3.89
C ILE A 262 -44.06 47.53 4.59
N SER A 263 -45.07 46.88 5.17
CA SER A 263 -46.14 47.53 5.93
C SER A 263 -46.55 46.67 7.14
N LEU A 264 -47.36 47.25 8.04
CA LEU A 264 -48.00 46.50 9.12
C LEU A 264 -49.32 45.93 8.61
N ALA A 265 -49.53 44.63 8.83
CA ALA A 265 -50.79 43.96 8.60
C ALA A 265 -51.69 44.12 9.82
N LEU A 266 -52.95 44.43 9.55
CA LEU A 266 -54.02 44.64 10.51
C LEU A 266 -55.15 43.67 10.16
N ARG A 267 -55.86 43.21 11.19
CA ARG A 267 -57.08 42.42 10.99
C ARG A 267 -58.15 43.27 10.28
N LYS A 268 -58.87 42.70 9.29
CA LYS A 268 -59.78 43.46 8.39
C LYS A 268 -60.99 44.09 9.09
N ASP A 269 -61.37 43.56 10.23
CA ASP A 269 -62.48 44.00 11.09
C ASP A 269 -62.10 45.13 12.06
N ILE A 270 -60.84 45.60 12.05
CA ILE A 270 -60.42 46.72 12.91
C ILE A 270 -61.11 48.01 12.45
N HIS A 271 -61.63 48.76 13.44
CA HIS A 271 -62.38 49.98 13.22
C HIS A 271 -61.58 51.02 12.41
N PRO A 272 -62.14 51.62 11.33
CA PRO A 272 -61.42 52.53 10.42
C PRO A 272 -60.75 53.73 11.11
N LYS A 273 -61.36 54.26 12.17
CA LYS A 273 -60.78 55.35 12.99
C LYS A 273 -59.43 54.96 13.62
N LEU A 274 -59.28 53.71 14.06
CA LEU A 274 -58.04 53.22 14.66
C LEU A 274 -56.96 53.07 13.58
N VAL A 275 -57.31 52.50 12.42
CA VAL A 275 -56.41 52.39 11.26
C VAL A 275 -55.90 53.77 10.82
N LYS A 276 -56.79 54.77 10.74
CA LYS A 276 -56.43 56.16 10.43
C LYS A 276 -55.47 56.77 11.46
N LYS A 277 -55.71 56.52 12.75
CA LYS A 277 -54.82 56.98 13.83
C LYS A 277 -53.42 56.33 13.72
N ILE A 278 -53.36 55.02 13.46
CA ILE A 278 -52.10 54.29 13.24
C ILE A 278 -51.34 54.87 12.04
N ASN A 279 -52.01 55.04 10.89
CA ASN A 279 -51.38 55.61 9.69
C ASN A 279 -50.88 57.05 9.90
N THR A 280 -51.59 57.84 10.71
CA THR A 280 -51.16 59.20 11.08
C THR A 280 -49.88 59.15 11.91
N VAL A 281 -49.82 58.28 12.93
CA VAL A 281 -48.61 58.08 13.74
C VAL A 281 -47.43 57.59 12.88
N LEU A 282 -47.66 56.64 11.98
CA LEU A 282 -46.62 56.15 11.07
C LEU A 282 -46.11 57.26 10.15
N SER A 283 -46.99 58.13 9.63
CA SER A 283 -46.57 59.25 8.80
C SER A 283 -45.66 60.23 9.55
N TYR A 284 -45.92 60.49 10.85
CA TYR A 284 -45.02 61.29 11.68
C TYR A 284 -43.67 60.60 11.90
N ILE A 285 -43.66 59.29 12.14
CA ILE A 285 -42.42 58.50 12.29
C ILE A 285 -41.56 58.56 11.02
N MET A 286 -42.19 58.43 9.85
CA MET A 286 -41.53 58.52 8.55
C MET A 286 -40.97 59.93 8.29
N GLN A 287 -41.79 60.98 8.48
CA GLN A 287 -41.38 62.38 8.27
C GLN A 287 -40.23 62.79 9.19
N ALA A 288 -40.24 62.32 10.45
CA ALA A 288 -39.17 62.57 11.41
C ALA A 288 -37.89 61.75 11.14
N LYS A 289 -37.86 60.90 10.10
CA LYS A 289 -36.77 59.94 9.80
C LYS A 289 -36.38 59.08 11.01
N LEU A 290 -37.33 58.84 11.92
CA LEU A 290 -37.13 58.01 13.10
C LEU A 290 -36.89 56.55 12.68
N GLN A 291 -37.53 56.11 11.60
CA GLN A 291 -37.32 54.78 11.02
C GLN A 291 -35.89 54.58 10.52
N ASP A 292 -35.32 55.57 9.81
CA ASP A 292 -33.94 55.51 9.30
C ASP A 292 -32.94 55.43 10.46
N ARG A 293 -33.18 56.20 11.53
CA ARG A 293 -32.36 56.15 12.75
C ARG A 293 -32.44 54.78 13.45
N LEU A 294 -33.63 54.18 13.52
CA LEU A 294 -33.83 52.85 14.10
C LEU A 294 -33.17 51.76 13.24
N LEU A 295 -33.34 51.80 11.93
CA LEU A 295 -32.69 50.89 10.99
C LEU A 295 -31.16 50.99 11.08
N ASN A 296 -30.62 52.21 11.10
CA ASN A 296 -29.17 52.41 11.23
C ASN A 296 -28.61 51.88 12.57
N ARG A 297 -29.38 51.98 13.66
CA ARG A 297 -29.00 51.41 14.97
C ARG A 297 -29.03 49.87 14.95
N VAL A 298 -30.02 49.27 14.28
CA VAL A 298 -30.10 47.81 14.13
C VAL A 298 -28.95 47.27 13.28
N HIS A 299 -28.54 48.01 12.24
CA HIS A 299 -27.51 47.59 11.28
C HIS A 299 -26.09 48.05 11.65
N GLU A 300 -25.88 48.71 12.79
CA GLU A 300 -24.61 49.33 13.18
C GLU A 300 -23.43 48.34 13.14
N ASN A 301 -23.65 47.09 13.58
CA ASN A 301 -22.62 46.04 13.56
C ASN A 301 -22.22 45.59 12.14
N TYR A 302 -23.13 45.60 11.17
CA TYR A 302 -22.79 45.32 9.77
C TYR A 302 -22.11 46.54 9.12
N THR A 303 -22.51 47.75 9.49
CA THR A 303 -21.87 48.97 8.97
C THR A 303 -20.39 49.07 9.35
N HIS A 304 -19.95 48.45 10.45
CA HIS A 304 -18.52 48.33 10.78
C HIS A 304 -17.75 47.53 9.72
N CYS A 305 -18.33 46.44 9.21
CA CYS A 305 -17.72 45.63 8.14
C CYS A 305 -17.66 46.36 6.79
N THR A 306 -18.57 47.31 6.53
CA THR A 306 -18.57 48.12 5.31
C THR A 306 -17.79 49.43 5.44
N ARG A 307 -17.55 49.93 6.67
CA ARG A 307 -16.81 51.18 6.96
C ARG A 307 -15.30 51.00 7.09
N GLN A 308 -14.80 49.79 7.36
CA GLN A 308 -13.36 49.56 7.29
C GLN A 308 -12.88 49.86 5.86
N PRO A 309 -11.88 50.72 5.66
CA PRO A 309 -11.36 50.94 4.33
C PRO A 309 -10.81 49.61 3.82
N LEU A 310 -11.44 49.05 2.79
CA LEU A 310 -10.96 47.89 2.04
C LEU A 310 -9.54 48.10 1.45
N SER A 311 -8.99 49.31 1.57
CA SER A 311 -7.63 49.67 1.25
C SER A 311 -6.69 49.53 2.45
N SER A 312 -6.43 48.28 2.89
CA SER A 312 -5.18 48.03 3.61
C SER A 312 -4.08 47.93 2.56
N SER A 313 -3.18 48.91 2.49
CA SER A 313 -1.95 48.79 1.69
C SER A 313 -1.09 47.69 2.30
N ARG A 314 -1.23 46.46 1.80
CA ARG A 314 -0.40 45.33 2.24
C ARG A 314 0.82 45.23 1.33
N PRO A 315 2.00 44.88 1.87
CA PRO A 315 3.16 44.58 1.04
C PRO A 315 2.81 43.47 0.05
N LEU A 316 3.41 43.53 -1.16
CA LEU A 316 3.23 42.48 -2.16
C LEU A 316 3.68 41.13 -1.58
N ASN A 317 2.83 40.12 -1.70
CA ASN A 317 3.17 38.75 -1.30
C ASN A 317 4.00 38.08 -2.40
N MET A 318 4.97 37.25 -2.02
CA MET A 318 5.85 36.52 -2.94
C MET A 318 5.06 35.62 -3.91
N THR A 319 3.90 35.10 -3.49
CA THR A 319 2.99 34.32 -4.34
C THR A 319 2.53 35.07 -5.60
N VAL A 320 2.46 36.40 -5.52
CA VAL A 320 2.07 37.27 -6.64
C VAL A 320 3.20 37.39 -7.65
N VAL A 321 4.46 37.46 -7.19
CA VAL A 321 5.66 37.62 -8.05
C VAL A 321 6.17 36.26 -8.56
N LEU A 322 5.75 35.16 -7.94
CA LEU A 322 6.17 33.80 -8.29
C LEU A 322 5.98 33.47 -9.77
N GLY A 323 4.91 33.97 -10.41
CA GLY A 323 4.69 33.76 -11.84
C GLY A 323 5.72 34.41 -12.75
N VAL A 324 6.26 35.57 -12.34
CA VAL A 324 7.38 36.22 -13.05
C VAL A 324 8.64 35.37 -12.90
N PHE A 325 8.92 34.85 -11.70
CA PHE A 325 10.06 33.94 -11.50
C PHE A 325 9.90 32.63 -12.27
N VAL A 326 8.69 32.09 -12.37
CA VAL A 326 8.41 30.89 -13.17
C VAL A 326 8.60 31.18 -14.66
N LEU A 327 8.09 32.29 -15.19
CA LEU A 327 8.31 32.68 -16.59
C LEU A 327 9.78 32.97 -16.88
N TRP A 328 10.49 33.60 -15.94
CA TRP A 328 11.93 33.83 -16.04
C TRP A 328 12.72 32.52 -15.99
N SER A 329 12.33 31.59 -15.12
CA SER A 329 12.96 30.26 -15.02
C SER A 329 12.69 29.41 -16.26
N ILE A 330 11.46 29.43 -16.78
CA ILE A 330 11.10 28.78 -18.05
C ILE A 330 11.87 29.44 -19.19
N GLY A 331 11.97 30.78 -19.21
CA GLY A 331 12.74 31.52 -20.19
C GLY A 331 14.23 31.18 -20.15
N MET A 332 14.82 31.05 -18.95
CA MET A 332 16.20 30.58 -18.78
C MET A 332 16.36 29.12 -19.19
N LEU A 333 15.43 28.23 -18.83
CA LEU A 333 15.46 26.83 -19.27
C LEU A 333 15.30 26.68 -20.78
N LEU A 334 14.51 27.54 -21.43
CA LEU A 334 14.32 27.56 -22.88
C LEU A 334 15.48 28.24 -23.61
N SER A 335 16.16 29.22 -23.00
CA SER A 335 17.38 29.83 -23.55
C SER A 335 18.64 29.01 -23.30
N GLU A 336 18.65 28.22 -22.22
CA GLU A 336 19.76 27.37 -21.75
C GLU A 336 19.35 25.90 -21.70
N VAL A 337 18.90 25.29 -22.80
CA VAL A 337 19.10 23.83 -22.93
C VAL A 337 20.59 23.58 -23.21
N GLU A 338 21.45 23.93 -22.25
CA GLU A 338 22.89 23.70 -22.21
C GLU A 338 23.26 22.58 -21.21
N LEU A 339 22.40 22.34 -20.22
CA LEU A 339 22.55 21.32 -19.18
C LEU A 339 21.27 20.45 -19.13
N ALA A 340 21.35 19.22 -19.64
CA ALA A 340 20.32 18.23 -19.39
C ALA A 340 20.60 17.56 -18.04
N GLY A 341 19.53 17.23 -17.30
CA GLY A 341 19.60 16.67 -15.95
C GLY A 341 20.43 15.38 -15.82
N PRO A 342 20.55 14.81 -14.62
CA PRO A 342 21.33 13.60 -14.41
C PRO A 342 20.81 12.46 -15.29
N LEU A 343 21.62 12.03 -16.26
CA LEU A 343 21.29 10.98 -17.22
C LEU A 343 22.28 9.83 -17.08
N ASN A 344 21.82 8.61 -17.35
CA ASN A 344 22.73 7.49 -17.50
C ASN A 344 23.55 7.68 -18.78
N VAL A 345 24.87 7.61 -18.63
CA VAL A 345 25.79 7.67 -19.77
C VAL A 345 25.53 6.45 -20.64
N ASN A 346 25.14 6.68 -21.89
CA ASN A 346 25.07 5.63 -22.90
C ASN A 346 25.80 6.09 -24.18
N GLU A 347 26.10 5.13 -25.06
CA GLU A 347 26.84 5.39 -26.30
C GLU A 347 26.09 6.33 -27.26
N GLN A 348 24.76 6.30 -27.27
CA GLN A 348 23.93 7.13 -28.14
C GLN A 348 23.94 8.60 -27.69
N TRP A 349 23.79 8.86 -26.39
CA TRP A 349 23.86 10.17 -25.77
C TRP A 349 25.27 10.74 -25.82
N ALA A 350 26.32 9.91 -25.70
CA ALA A 350 27.71 10.33 -25.87
C ALA A 350 28.03 10.83 -27.30
N LYS A 351 27.24 10.41 -28.30
CA LYS A 351 27.34 10.93 -29.67
C LYS A 351 26.79 12.36 -29.81
N VAL A 352 25.86 12.78 -28.95
CA VAL A 352 25.14 14.06 -29.07
C VAL A 352 25.49 15.06 -27.95
N ALA A 353 25.91 14.57 -26.78
CA ALA A 353 26.28 15.35 -25.62
C ALA A 353 27.69 14.99 -25.14
N GLN A 354 28.34 15.91 -24.42
CA GLN A 354 29.50 15.62 -23.58
C GLN A 354 29.03 15.45 -22.13
N PHE A 355 29.76 14.73 -21.29
CA PHE A 355 29.35 14.43 -19.92
C PHE A 355 30.34 14.96 -18.90
N THR A 356 29.83 15.30 -17.72
CA THR A 356 30.67 15.60 -16.56
C THR A 356 31.30 14.33 -15.97
N ASN A 357 32.14 14.49 -14.94
CA ASN A 357 32.48 13.38 -14.05
C ASN A 357 31.20 12.70 -13.53
N PHE A 358 31.25 11.38 -13.35
CA PHE A 358 30.12 10.61 -12.85
C PHE A 358 29.75 11.08 -11.44
N LEU A 359 28.46 11.27 -11.21
CA LEU A 359 27.90 11.68 -9.93
C LEU A 359 27.69 10.48 -9.01
N GLU A 360 27.20 9.37 -9.57
CA GLU A 360 26.82 8.16 -8.85
C GLU A 360 26.88 6.95 -9.81
N SER A 361 27.24 5.77 -9.31
CA SER A 361 27.03 4.52 -10.05
C SER A 361 25.68 3.92 -9.69
N SER A 362 24.82 3.77 -10.69
CA SER A 362 23.52 3.12 -10.53
C SER A 362 23.59 1.71 -11.08
N LYS A 363 23.13 0.75 -10.27
CA LYS A 363 22.89 -0.62 -10.73
C LYS A 363 21.46 -0.77 -11.19
N ILE A 364 21.10 -1.93 -11.74
CA ILE A 364 19.71 -2.24 -12.03
C ILE A 364 18.96 -2.52 -10.73
N GLY A 365 17.81 -1.88 -10.59
CA GLY A 365 16.82 -2.10 -9.53
C GLY A 365 15.62 -2.87 -10.08
N ILE A 366 15.24 -3.93 -9.38
CA ILE A 366 14.03 -4.71 -9.63
C ILE A 366 12.95 -4.22 -8.65
N ILE A 367 11.88 -3.61 -9.17
CA ILE A 367 10.69 -3.34 -8.35
C ILE A 367 9.82 -4.59 -8.34
N THR A 368 9.57 -5.12 -7.15
CA THR A 368 8.77 -6.32 -6.94
C THR A 368 7.83 -6.16 -5.75
N GLY A 369 6.69 -6.87 -5.80
CA GLY A 369 5.85 -7.09 -4.63
C GLY A 369 6.58 -7.87 -3.54
N ILE A 370 6.12 -7.68 -2.31
CA ILE A 370 6.58 -8.39 -1.11
C ILE A 370 5.52 -9.43 -0.73
N THR A 371 5.97 -10.65 -0.45
CA THR A 371 5.12 -11.74 0.06
C THR A 371 5.60 -12.20 1.42
N ASN A 372 4.68 -12.75 2.22
CA ASN A 372 5.07 -13.47 3.42
C ASN A 372 5.84 -14.73 3.01
N LEU A 373 6.97 -15.00 3.67
CA LEU A 373 7.67 -16.26 3.49
C LEU A 373 6.68 -17.41 3.76
N ASP A 374 6.45 -18.27 2.77
CA ASP A 374 5.50 -19.37 2.85
C ASP A 374 5.73 -20.18 4.12
N ARG A 375 4.81 -20.05 5.07
CA ARG A 375 4.71 -20.90 6.26
C ARG A 375 4.13 -22.25 5.82
N SER A 376 4.89 -22.95 4.98
CA SER A 376 4.54 -24.30 4.59
C SER A 376 4.53 -25.19 5.82
N MET A 377 3.65 -26.20 5.79
CA MET A 377 3.44 -27.17 6.87
C MET A 377 4.74 -27.82 7.38
N PHE A 378 5.78 -27.88 6.53
CA PHE A 378 7.07 -28.52 6.80
C PHE A 378 8.25 -27.54 6.73
N MET A 379 8.15 -26.40 7.41
CA MET A 379 9.26 -25.45 7.50
C MET A 379 10.40 -25.95 8.41
N TYR A 380 10.11 -26.77 9.42
CA TYR A 380 11.07 -27.23 10.43
C TYR A 380 12.37 -27.86 9.88
N PRO A 381 12.33 -28.74 8.86
CA PRO A 381 13.55 -29.32 8.29
C PRO A 381 14.38 -28.31 7.50
N ARG A 382 13.79 -27.18 7.09
CA ARG A 382 14.47 -26.15 6.28
C ARG A 382 15.32 -25.17 7.10
N ILE A 383 15.27 -25.26 8.43
CA ILE A 383 16.07 -24.41 9.32
C ILE A 383 17.57 -24.64 9.09
N PHE A 384 17.97 -25.89 8.91
CA PHE A 384 19.31 -26.24 8.48
C PHE A 384 19.32 -26.65 7.02
N SER A 385 20.43 -26.34 6.34
CA SER A 385 20.63 -26.85 4.99
C SER A 385 20.66 -28.38 4.99
N TRP A 386 20.20 -29.00 3.90
CA TRP A 386 20.15 -30.46 3.79
C TRP A 386 21.53 -31.11 4.07
N LYS A 387 22.63 -30.41 3.74
CA LYS A 387 24.01 -30.86 4.00
C LYS A 387 24.28 -31.09 5.49
N VAL A 388 23.72 -30.26 6.37
CA VAL A 388 23.85 -30.41 7.82
C VAL A 388 23.09 -31.65 8.31
N TRP A 389 21.87 -31.85 7.80
CA TRP A 389 21.10 -33.06 8.11
C TRP A 389 21.78 -34.33 7.62
N ALA A 390 22.37 -34.29 6.43
CA ALA A 390 23.15 -35.40 5.88
C ALA A 390 24.37 -35.72 6.75
N ALA A 391 25.11 -34.70 7.19
CA ALA A 391 26.25 -34.87 8.09
C ALA A 391 25.82 -35.41 9.46
N LEU A 392 24.71 -34.93 10.02
CA LEU A 392 24.15 -35.45 11.27
C LEU A 392 23.74 -36.93 11.14
N LEU A 393 23.09 -37.31 10.05
CA LEU A 393 22.74 -38.70 9.79
C LEU A 393 23.98 -39.59 9.63
N LEU A 394 24.98 -39.13 8.89
CA LEU A 394 26.23 -39.88 8.66
C LEU A 394 27.00 -40.07 9.98
N THR A 395 27.10 -39.02 10.79
CA THR A 395 27.73 -39.10 12.13
C THR A 395 26.94 -39.99 13.09
N TYR A 396 25.61 -39.95 13.06
CA TYR A 396 24.75 -40.85 13.84
C TYR A 396 24.97 -42.33 13.47
N ILE A 397 25.03 -42.63 12.17
CA ILE A 397 25.31 -43.98 11.68
C ILE A 397 26.73 -44.42 12.05
N ALA A 398 27.74 -43.58 11.78
CA ALA A 398 29.14 -43.89 12.06
C ALA A 398 29.37 -44.17 13.55
N THR A 399 28.79 -43.37 14.45
CA THR A 399 28.93 -43.57 15.90
C THR A 399 28.28 -44.86 16.38
N ALA A 400 27.12 -45.25 15.83
CA ALA A 400 26.50 -46.55 16.14
C ALA A 400 27.40 -47.74 15.72
N PHE A 401 28.04 -47.66 14.55
CA PHE A 401 28.97 -48.69 14.09
C PHE A 401 30.27 -48.73 14.90
N ILE A 402 30.80 -47.57 15.32
CA ILE A 402 31.96 -47.52 16.21
C ILE A 402 31.63 -48.13 17.58
N LEU A 403 30.43 -47.90 18.12
CA LEU A 403 29.97 -48.55 19.35
C LEU A 403 29.86 -50.08 19.20
N LEU A 404 29.36 -50.56 18.06
CA LEU A 404 29.33 -51.99 17.75
C LEU A 404 30.75 -52.58 17.65
N PHE A 405 31.69 -51.84 17.06
CA PHE A 405 33.09 -52.24 16.98
C PHE A 405 33.74 -52.33 18.38
N LEU A 406 33.53 -51.33 19.23
CA LEU A 406 34.01 -51.35 20.63
C LEU A 406 33.40 -52.50 21.43
N TYR A 407 32.12 -52.83 21.18
CA TYR A 407 31.45 -53.97 21.80
C TYR A 407 32.08 -55.30 21.39
N ASN A 408 32.38 -55.47 20.11
CA ASN A 408 33.01 -56.70 19.59
C ASN A 408 34.43 -56.92 20.14
N ILE A 409 35.15 -55.84 20.48
CA ILE A 409 36.47 -55.91 21.11
C ILE A 409 36.38 -56.28 22.60
N SER A 410 35.26 -56.00 23.27
CA SER A 410 35.13 -56.24 24.70
C SER A 410 35.15 -57.75 25.02
N PRO A 411 35.98 -58.20 25.99
CA PRO A 411 36.11 -59.62 26.34
C PRO A 411 34.88 -60.18 27.10
N LYS A 412 33.94 -59.33 27.54
CA LYS A 412 32.73 -59.74 28.26
C LYS A 412 31.53 -59.89 27.31
N ASN A 413 31.10 -61.15 27.14
CA ASN A 413 29.79 -61.58 26.61
C ASN A 413 29.65 -61.58 25.06
N ARG A 414 29.89 -62.73 24.42
CA ARG A 414 30.00 -62.90 22.95
C ARG A 414 28.79 -63.51 22.23
N SER A 415 27.63 -63.67 22.87
CA SER A 415 26.52 -64.51 22.34
C SER A 415 25.23 -63.77 21.95
N ALA A 416 25.34 -62.55 21.42
CA ALA A 416 24.16 -61.76 21.04
C ALA A 416 24.14 -61.40 19.54
N ASN A 417 22.94 -61.34 18.96
CA ASN A 417 22.71 -61.00 17.56
C ASN A 417 23.18 -59.56 17.28
N GLN A 418 24.13 -59.39 16.35
CA GLN A 418 24.76 -58.10 16.04
C GLN A 418 23.75 -57.04 15.58
N ILE A 419 22.72 -57.46 14.83
CA ILE A 419 21.66 -56.57 14.34
C ILE A 419 20.84 -56.01 15.49
N SER A 420 20.51 -56.86 16.47
CA SER A 420 19.78 -56.46 17.68
C SER A 420 20.60 -55.46 18.51
N ILE A 421 21.90 -55.70 18.68
CA ILE A 421 22.81 -54.79 19.39
C ILE A 421 22.91 -53.44 18.68
N LEU A 422 23.09 -53.44 17.35
CA LEU A 422 23.16 -52.22 16.55
C LEU A 422 21.87 -51.40 16.67
N SER A 423 20.70 -52.06 16.64
CA SER A 423 19.40 -51.38 16.85
C SER A 423 19.28 -50.73 18.22
N ARG A 424 19.83 -51.37 19.27
CA ARG A 424 19.86 -50.81 20.63
C ARG A 424 20.80 -49.61 20.72
N TYR A 425 21.94 -49.62 20.04
CA TYR A 425 22.82 -48.44 19.99
C TYR A 425 22.18 -47.28 19.25
N PHE A 426 21.48 -47.53 18.14
CA PHE A 426 20.68 -46.49 17.48
C PHE A 426 19.65 -45.87 18.44
N LEU A 427 18.91 -46.69 19.19
CA LEU A 427 17.95 -46.21 20.19
C LEU A 427 18.60 -45.37 21.29
N ILE A 428 19.77 -45.79 21.81
CA ILE A 428 20.50 -45.05 22.85
C ILE A 428 21.03 -43.71 22.31
N LEU A 429 21.58 -43.69 21.10
CA LEU A 429 22.06 -42.45 20.48
C LEU A 429 20.90 -41.49 20.19
N TRP A 430 19.74 -42.03 19.80
CA TRP A 430 18.52 -41.26 19.61
C TRP A 430 17.99 -40.69 20.93
N SER A 431 17.93 -41.48 22.00
CA SER A 431 17.49 -41.01 23.31
C SER A 431 18.37 -39.85 23.81
N ASN A 432 19.69 -40.01 23.70
CA ASN A 432 20.67 -38.96 24.00
C ASN A 432 20.41 -37.67 23.19
N LEU A 433 20.10 -37.79 21.90
CA LEU A 433 19.78 -36.65 21.03
C LEU A 433 18.45 -35.98 21.39
N THR A 434 17.50 -36.71 21.97
CA THR A 434 16.24 -36.14 22.48
C THR A 434 16.31 -35.63 23.92
N GLY A 435 17.47 -35.72 24.57
CA GLY A 435 17.67 -35.28 25.96
C GLY A 435 17.13 -36.25 27.02
N HIS A 436 16.74 -37.47 26.63
CA HIS A 436 16.26 -38.51 27.54
C HIS A 436 17.35 -39.58 27.78
N ASP A 437 17.60 -39.88 29.05
CA ASP A 437 18.53 -40.90 29.55
C ASP A 437 19.95 -40.82 28.96
N VAL A 438 20.75 -39.91 29.52
CA VAL A 438 22.19 -39.82 29.27
C VAL A 438 22.90 -41.03 29.90
N GLY A 439 22.86 -42.17 29.21
CA GLY A 439 23.62 -43.38 29.51
C GLY A 439 23.50 -43.85 30.97
N THR A 440 22.43 -44.54 31.30
CA THR A 440 22.37 -45.22 32.61
C THR A 440 23.35 -46.41 32.62
N LYS A 441 24.16 -46.48 33.68
CA LYS A 441 25.13 -47.57 33.93
C LYS A 441 24.51 -48.97 33.94
N ASN A 442 23.17 -49.04 34.11
CA ASN A 442 22.40 -50.27 34.23
C ASN A 442 21.98 -50.87 32.88
N ASN A 443 22.29 -50.22 31.75
CA ASN A 443 21.92 -50.75 30.45
C ASN A 443 22.85 -51.93 30.05
N ARG A 444 22.28 -53.14 29.97
CA ARG A 444 23.01 -54.41 29.72
C ARG A 444 23.93 -54.36 28.50
N TYR A 445 23.63 -53.55 27.50
CA TYR A 445 24.43 -53.40 26.29
C TYR A 445 25.62 -52.43 26.44
N LEU A 446 25.54 -51.47 27.37
CA LEU A 446 26.62 -50.51 27.64
C LEU A 446 27.61 -51.01 28.71
N ILE A 447 27.18 -51.91 29.62
CA ILE A 447 28.01 -52.49 30.68
C ILE A 447 29.35 -53.05 30.16
N PRO A 448 29.41 -53.83 29.06
CA PRO A 448 30.67 -54.43 28.58
C PRO A 448 31.69 -53.40 28.07
N ILE A 449 31.24 -52.23 27.61
CA ILE A 449 32.09 -51.20 27.00
C ILE A 449 32.32 -49.99 27.91
N TRP A 450 31.58 -49.87 29.01
CA TRP A 450 31.61 -48.72 29.92
C TRP A 450 32.99 -48.41 30.52
N HIS A 451 33.82 -49.44 30.67
CA HIS A 451 35.18 -49.32 31.24
C HIS A 451 36.21 -48.82 30.23
N LEU A 452 35.92 -48.87 28.92
CA LEU A 452 36.86 -48.46 27.87
C LEU A 452 36.99 -46.93 27.82
N GLN A 453 38.22 -46.41 27.82
CA GLN A 453 38.49 -44.98 27.69
C GLN A 453 38.00 -44.44 26.34
N SER A 454 38.17 -45.21 25.27
CA SER A 454 37.67 -44.88 23.92
C SER A 454 36.16 -44.69 23.87
N PHE A 455 35.40 -45.49 24.63
CA PHE A 455 33.94 -45.35 24.73
C PHE A 455 33.56 -44.03 25.42
N ARG A 456 34.24 -43.65 26.51
CA ARG A 456 33.98 -42.39 27.21
C ARG A 456 34.27 -41.19 26.33
N ILE A 457 35.39 -41.20 25.60
CA ILE A 457 35.74 -40.12 24.67
C ILE A 457 34.68 -39.99 23.57
N LEU A 458 34.26 -41.11 22.98
CA LEU A 458 33.22 -41.14 21.95
C LEU A 458 31.89 -40.58 22.49
N LEU A 459 31.48 -41.00 23.69
CA LEU A 459 30.26 -40.52 24.34
C LEU A 459 30.34 -39.02 24.65
N THR A 460 31.47 -38.54 25.19
CA THR A 460 31.66 -37.11 25.46
C THR A 460 31.65 -36.27 24.18
N SER A 461 32.25 -36.77 23.10
CA SER A 461 32.24 -36.13 21.79
C SER A 461 30.83 -36.08 21.18
N TRP A 462 30.07 -37.17 21.31
CA TRP A 462 28.66 -37.23 20.90
C TRP A 462 27.78 -36.24 21.67
N LEU A 463 28.00 -36.12 22.99
CA LEU A 463 27.23 -35.20 23.84
C LEU A 463 27.58 -33.74 23.56
N LEU A 464 28.87 -33.39 23.43
CA LEU A 464 29.28 -32.00 23.19
C LEU A 464 28.99 -31.53 21.75
N GLY A 465 29.24 -32.39 20.75
CA GLY A 465 29.08 -32.03 19.35
C GLY A 465 27.60 -32.02 18.93
N PRO A 466 27.02 -33.16 18.53
CA PRO A 466 25.63 -33.23 18.08
C PRO A 466 24.58 -32.82 19.12
N VAL A 467 24.68 -33.28 20.37
CA VAL A 467 23.60 -33.04 21.35
C VAL A 467 23.59 -31.59 21.81
N VAL A 468 24.70 -31.04 22.30
CA VAL A 468 24.70 -29.65 22.79
C VAL A 468 24.67 -28.65 21.63
N ASN A 469 25.67 -28.66 20.74
CA ASN A 469 25.79 -27.56 19.76
C ASN A 469 24.64 -27.53 18.75
N ILE A 470 24.23 -28.69 18.20
CA ILE A 470 23.20 -28.70 17.15
C ILE A 470 21.81 -28.49 17.72
N LEU A 471 21.45 -29.08 18.87
CA LEU A 471 20.12 -28.86 19.46
C LEU A 471 19.94 -27.44 19.98
N PHE A 472 20.92 -26.87 20.69
CA PHE A 472 20.80 -25.47 21.16
C PHE A 472 20.76 -24.49 19.99
N SER A 473 21.58 -24.70 18.96
CA SER A 473 21.55 -23.91 17.72
C SER A 473 20.20 -24.05 17.00
N PHE A 474 19.64 -25.27 16.96
CA PHE A 474 18.33 -25.51 16.36
C PHE A 474 17.23 -24.82 17.15
N GLN A 475 17.18 -24.97 18.48
CA GLN A 475 16.19 -24.35 19.37
C GLN A 475 16.17 -22.82 19.24
N THR A 476 17.35 -22.18 19.20
CA THR A 476 17.46 -20.73 19.04
C THR A 476 17.04 -20.26 17.63
N SER A 477 17.38 -21.03 16.59
CA SER A 477 17.00 -20.76 15.20
C SER A 477 15.49 -20.94 14.96
N ILE A 478 14.88 -21.96 15.56
CA ILE A 478 13.42 -22.18 15.57
C ILE A 478 12.74 -20.94 16.15
N LEU A 479 13.11 -20.56 17.37
CA LEU A 479 12.44 -19.49 18.10
C LEU A 479 12.49 -18.16 17.33
N SER A 480 13.66 -17.80 16.78
CA SER A 480 13.82 -16.57 16.00
C SER A 480 13.05 -16.60 14.67
N THR A 481 13.09 -17.73 13.96
CA THR A 481 12.43 -17.86 12.64
C THR A 481 10.91 -17.87 12.75
N PHE A 482 10.36 -18.47 13.81
CA PHE A 482 8.90 -18.53 13.99
C PHE A 482 8.32 -17.28 14.67
N ALA A 483 9.10 -16.59 15.52
CA ALA A 483 8.68 -15.35 16.16
C ALA A 483 8.63 -14.16 15.19
N VAL A 484 9.46 -14.15 14.14
CA VAL A 484 9.57 -13.04 13.19
C VAL A 484 8.92 -13.40 11.86
N THR A 485 7.89 -12.65 11.45
CA THR A 485 7.39 -12.71 10.07
C THR A 485 8.42 -12.11 9.13
N LYS A 486 9.21 -12.97 8.47
CA LYS A 486 10.12 -12.53 7.41
C LYS A 486 9.33 -12.27 6.14
N LEU A 487 9.36 -11.02 5.70
CA LEU A 487 8.87 -10.60 4.40
C LEU A 487 9.97 -10.87 3.37
N THR A 488 9.61 -11.51 2.25
CA THR A 488 10.55 -11.78 1.16
C THR A 488 10.04 -11.21 -0.16
N PRO A 489 10.92 -10.62 -0.98
CA PRO A 489 10.56 -10.20 -2.32
C PRO A 489 10.16 -11.41 -3.17
N ILE A 490 9.19 -11.23 -4.05
CA ILE A 490 8.73 -12.29 -4.96
C ILE A 490 9.83 -12.69 -5.96
N VAL A 491 10.64 -11.72 -6.36
CA VAL A 491 11.83 -11.91 -7.23
C VAL A 491 12.99 -11.12 -6.63
N SER A 492 14.08 -11.81 -6.28
CA SER A 492 15.29 -11.14 -5.76
C SER A 492 16.42 -11.01 -6.77
N ASP A 493 16.44 -11.86 -7.79
CA ASP A 493 17.56 -11.96 -8.73
C ASP A 493 17.09 -12.21 -10.17
N LEU A 494 17.94 -11.89 -11.14
CA LEU A 494 17.66 -12.10 -12.57
C LEU A 494 17.58 -13.57 -12.93
N ASP A 495 18.41 -14.43 -12.34
CA ASP A 495 18.36 -15.88 -12.56
C ASP A 495 16.99 -16.46 -12.14
N GLN A 496 16.46 -15.98 -11.01
CA GLN A 496 15.12 -16.37 -10.56
C GLN A 496 14.03 -15.87 -11.52
N LEU A 497 14.18 -14.66 -12.05
CA LEU A 497 13.25 -14.07 -13.01
C LEU A 497 13.28 -14.80 -14.36
N GLN A 498 14.45 -15.29 -14.77
CA GLN A 498 14.63 -16.09 -15.96
C GLN A 498 13.91 -17.44 -15.84
N LEU A 499 13.98 -18.10 -14.68
CA LEU A 499 13.27 -19.35 -14.39
C LEU A 499 11.75 -19.17 -14.24
N LYS A 500 11.29 -18.06 -13.66
CA LYS A 500 9.87 -17.76 -13.47
C LYS A 500 9.23 -17.15 -14.72
N THR A 501 8.71 -18.00 -15.61
CA THR A 501 8.06 -17.57 -16.86
C THR A 501 6.70 -16.92 -16.67
N SER A 502 6.03 -17.15 -15.53
CA SER A 502 4.70 -16.59 -15.22
C SER A 502 4.69 -15.09 -14.89
N ILE A 503 5.86 -14.52 -14.58
CA ILE A 503 6.01 -13.11 -14.20
C ILE A 503 6.41 -12.30 -15.44
N ILE A 504 5.75 -11.18 -15.70
CA ILE A 504 6.01 -10.34 -16.86
C ILE A 504 7.05 -9.26 -16.51
N PRO A 505 8.26 -9.27 -17.10
CA PRO A 505 9.25 -8.22 -16.89
C PRO A 505 8.97 -7.02 -17.80
N ILE A 506 8.84 -5.84 -17.20
CA ILE A 506 8.62 -4.56 -17.88
C ILE A 506 9.92 -3.75 -17.87
N ILE A 507 10.29 -3.24 -19.05
CA ILE A 507 11.40 -2.30 -19.24
C ILE A 507 10.94 -1.05 -19.97
N PHE A 508 11.69 0.04 -19.82
CA PHE A 508 11.43 1.29 -20.53
C PHE A 508 12.24 1.39 -21.81
N LYS A 509 11.57 1.74 -22.92
CA LYS A 509 12.20 2.01 -24.21
C LYS A 509 13.14 3.22 -24.10
N GLY A 510 14.34 3.09 -24.67
CA GLY A 510 15.42 4.08 -24.63
C GLY A 510 16.16 4.14 -23.29
N SER A 511 15.89 3.24 -22.35
CA SER A 511 16.60 3.19 -21.06
C SER A 511 17.97 2.53 -21.19
N SER A 512 18.88 2.85 -20.26
CA SER A 512 20.17 2.15 -20.14
C SER A 512 19.99 0.65 -19.87
N VAL A 513 18.94 0.27 -19.13
CA VAL A 513 18.60 -1.13 -18.86
C VAL A 513 18.26 -1.89 -20.14
N GLU A 514 17.52 -1.28 -21.07
CA GLU A 514 17.23 -1.90 -22.38
C GLU A 514 18.51 -2.21 -23.16
N ILE A 515 19.43 -1.24 -23.21
CA ILE A 515 20.72 -1.39 -23.93
C ILE A 515 21.55 -2.51 -23.32
N CYS A 516 21.59 -2.58 -21.99
CA CYS A 516 22.28 -3.64 -21.25
C CYS A 516 21.79 -5.04 -21.62
N PHE A 517 20.47 -5.27 -21.57
CA PHE A 517 19.90 -6.57 -21.94
C PHE A 517 20.07 -6.88 -23.42
N LYS A 518 19.95 -5.88 -24.31
CA LYS A 518 20.18 -6.05 -25.75
C LYS A 518 21.62 -6.47 -26.08
N SER A 519 22.59 -6.09 -25.25
CA SER A 519 24.01 -6.40 -25.44
C SER A 519 24.48 -7.70 -24.78
N SER A 520 23.68 -8.27 -23.87
CA SER A 520 24.06 -9.41 -23.05
C SER A 520 23.66 -10.74 -23.68
N LYS A 521 24.60 -11.69 -23.75
CA LYS A 521 24.32 -13.06 -24.24
C LYS A 521 23.68 -13.95 -23.17
N ASP A 522 23.99 -13.71 -21.90
CA ASP A 522 23.57 -14.58 -20.79
C ASP A 522 22.05 -14.51 -20.52
N TYR A 523 21.44 -13.35 -20.78
CA TYR A 523 20.03 -13.08 -20.53
C TYR A 523 19.18 -12.95 -21.80
N GLU A 524 19.60 -13.53 -22.93
CA GLU A 524 18.88 -13.43 -24.22
C GLU A 524 17.43 -13.89 -24.11
N SER A 525 17.17 -15.01 -23.44
CA SER A 525 15.80 -15.54 -23.22
C SER A 525 14.90 -14.58 -22.43
N LEU A 526 15.49 -13.84 -21.48
CA LEU A 526 14.79 -12.84 -20.68
C LEU A 526 14.55 -11.56 -21.50
N TRP A 527 15.51 -11.16 -22.32
CA TRP A 527 15.40 -10.04 -23.26
C TRP A 527 14.24 -10.23 -24.26
N GLN A 528 14.10 -11.42 -24.86
CA GLN A 528 12.98 -11.73 -25.78
C GLN A 528 11.60 -11.53 -25.10
N ARG A 529 11.47 -11.92 -23.82
CA ARG A 529 10.25 -11.69 -23.04
C ARG A 529 10.00 -10.21 -22.79
N MET A 530 11.05 -9.46 -22.44
CA MET A 530 10.96 -8.01 -22.19
C MET A 530 10.60 -7.21 -23.45
N GLN A 531 11.08 -7.63 -24.62
CA GLN A 531 10.87 -6.91 -25.87
C GLN A 531 9.38 -6.75 -26.20
N SER A 532 8.59 -7.81 -25.98
CA SER A 532 7.14 -7.82 -26.17
C SER A 532 6.35 -6.94 -25.18
N HIS A 533 6.93 -6.60 -24.03
CA HIS A 533 6.29 -5.84 -22.94
C HIS A 533 7.03 -4.52 -22.62
N SER A 534 7.81 -4.00 -23.58
CA SER A 534 8.54 -2.74 -23.44
C SER A 534 7.63 -1.52 -23.57
N MET A 535 7.76 -0.55 -22.66
CA MET A 535 6.88 0.63 -22.61
C MET A 535 7.64 1.95 -22.71
N VAL A 536 6.97 3.00 -23.19
CA VAL A 536 7.50 4.37 -23.12
C VAL A 536 7.28 4.91 -21.72
N PHE A 537 8.29 5.55 -21.12
CA PHE A 537 8.17 6.10 -19.78
C PHE A 537 7.05 7.15 -19.71
N SER A 538 6.06 6.90 -18.84
CA SER A 538 4.96 7.82 -18.55
C SER A 538 4.46 7.57 -17.12
N ASN A 539 4.21 8.64 -16.37
CA ASN A 539 3.71 8.55 -14.99
C ASN A 539 2.41 7.73 -14.89
N LYS A 540 1.56 7.79 -15.93
CA LYS A 540 0.32 7.00 -16.00
C LYS A 540 0.63 5.51 -16.20
N ALA A 541 1.48 5.18 -17.18
CA ALA A 541 1.88 3.80 -17.46
C ALA A 541 2.59 3.13 -16.28
N VAL A 542 3.40 3.88 -15.52
CA VAL A 542 4.01 3.39 -14.28
C VAL A 542 2.93 3.11 -13.23
N SER A 543 2.02 4.06 -12.99
CA SER A 543 0.96 3.90 -12.00
C SER A 543 0.04 2.71 -12.27
N ASP A 544 -0.32 2.49 -13.54
CA ASP A 544 -1.23 1.41 -13.95
C ASP A 544 -0.60 0.03 -13.71
N ASN A 545 0.71 -0.11 -13.95
CA ASN A 545 1.43 -1.37 -13.77
C ASN A 545 1.84 -1.64 -12.31
N MET A 546 1.98 -0.61 -11.48
CA MET A 546 2.39 -0.78 -10.08
C MET A 546 1.44 -1.66 -9.26
N VAL A 547 0.13 -1.64 -9.54
CA VAL A 547 -0.85 -2.54 -8.92
C VAL A 547 -0.58 -4.01 -9.28
N ASN A 548 -0.17 -4.26 -10.53
CA ASN A 548 0.15 -5.59 -11.01
C ASN A 548 1.50 -6.10 -10.46
N VAL A 549 2.43 -5.17 -10.21
CA VAL A 549 3.71 -5.45 -9.52
C VAL A 549 3.49 -5.81 -8.05
N GLU A 550 2.58 -5.09 -7.38
CA GLU A 550 2.19 -5.41 -5.99
C GLU A 550 1.58 -6.81 -5.87
N LYS A 551 0.78 -7.22 -6.87
CA LYS A 551 0.23 -8.58 -6.95
C LYS A 551 1.24 -9.66 -7.32
N GLY A 552 2.46 -9.30 -7.73
CA GLY A 552 3.50 -10.24 -8.15
C GLY A 552 3.35 -10.81 -9.57
N THR A 553 2.48 -10.22 -10.39
CA THR A 553 2.29 -10.65 -11.79
C THR A 553 3.29 -10.00 -12.74
N HIS A 554 3.72 -8.78 -12.41
CA HIS A 554 4.67 -8.01 -13.19
C HIS A 554 5.85 -7.59 -12.33
N VAL A 555 6.97 -7.28 -12.97
CA VAL A 555 8.17 -6.74 -12.34
C VAL A 555 8.69 -5.62 -13.22
N ILE A 556 9.08 -4.50 -12.63
CA ILE A 556 9.64 -3.37 -13.40
C ILE A 556 11.15 -3.32 -13.17
N LEU A 557 11.93 -3.34 -14.24
CA LEU A 557 13.38 -3.19 -14.20
C LEU A 557 13.75 -1.80 -14.71
N LEU A 558 14.50 -1.08 -13.89
CA LEU A 558 15.05 0.24 -14.22
C LEU A 558 16.28 0.49 -13.35
N ASP A 559 16.94 1.64 -13.50
CA ASP A 559 18.05 2.01 -12.64
C ASP A 559 17.61 2.15 -11.16
N TYR A 560 18.43 1.62 -10.25
CA TYR A 560 18.13 1.50 -8.82
C TYR A 560 17.71 2.81 -8.17
N VAL A 561 18.38 3.92 -8.48
CA VAL A 561 18.05 5.25 -7.94
C VAL A 561 16.66 5.70 -8.40
N TYR A 562 16.33 5.47 -9.67
CA TYR A 562 15.02 5.78 -10.23
C TYR A 562 13.93 4.85 -9.69
N ALA A 563 14.24 3.55 -9.52
CA ALA A 563 13.34 2.57 -8.92
C ALA A 563 12.93 3.01 -7.50
N LEU A 564 13.90 3.41 -6.69
CA LEU A 564 13.65 3.97 -5.36
C LEU A 564 12.77 5.21 -5.41
N GLY A 565 13.01 6.12 -6.37
CA GLY A 565 12.18 7.31 -6.56
C GLY A 565 10.71 6.98 -6.86
N ILE A 566 10.46 6.04 -7.77
CA ILE A 566 9.11 5.58 -8.12
C ILE A 566 8.41 4.96 -6.91
N VAL A 567 9.07 4.05 -6.19
CA VAL A 567 8.48 3.40 -5.01
C VAL A 567 8.25 4.41 -3.88
N THR A 568 9.15 5.36 -3.68
CA THR A 568 8.97 6.44 -2.67
C THR A 568 7.71 7.25 -2.95
N GLU A 569 7.49 7.66 -4.20
CA GLU A 569 6.29 8.41 -4.59
C GLU A 569 5.02 7.56 -4.45
N TRP A 570 5.09 6.26 -4.77
CA TRP A 570 3.99 5.33 -4.56
C TRP A 570 3.61 5.19 -3.08
N VAL A 571 4.60 4.98 -2.20
CA VAL A 571 4.43 4.89 -0.74
C VAL A 571 3.85 6.20 -0.19
N LYS A 572 4.33 7.35 -0.66
CA LYS A 572 3.82 8.66 -0.26
C LYS A 572 2.33 8.84 -0.60
N ARG A 573 1.88 8.37 -1.77
CA ARG A 573 0.48 8.45 -2.21
C ARG A 573 -0.44 7.46 -1.51
N HIS A 574 -0.03 6.20 -1.41
CA HIS A 574 -0.90 5.10 -0.95
C HIS A 574 -0.72 4.74 0.54
N ARG A 575 0.36 5.19 1.18
CA ARG A 575 0.72 4.89 2.58
C ARG A 575 0.80 3.38 2.89
N ARG A 576 1.32 2.58 1.96
CA ARG A 576 1.49 1.12 2.09
C ARG A 576 2.91 0.70 1.74
N CYS A 577 3.46 -0.25 2.49
CA CYS A 577 4.81 -0.81 2.30
C CYS A 577 4.75 -2.23 1.71
N SER A 578 4.18 -2.38 0.52
CA SER A 578 3.96 -3.68 -0.15
C SER A 578 4.95 -3.96 -1.29
N LEU A 579 5.83 -3.01 -1.57
CA LEU A 579 6.80 -3.07 -2.67
C LEU A 579 8.22 -2.91 -2.14
N GLN A 580 9.15 -3.63 -2.77
CA GLN A 580 10.57 -3.61 -2.45
C GLN A 580 11.38 -3.42 -3.74
N VAL A 581 12.52 -2.75 -3.61
CA VAL A 581 13.49 -2.57 -4.70
C VAL A 581 14.71 -3.42 -4.41
N GLU A 582 14.96 -4.44 -5.23
CA GLU A 582 16.12 -5.31 -5.14
C GLU A 582 17.25 -4.81 -6.04
N LYS A 583 18.47 -4.76 -5.50
CA LYS A 583 19.64 -4.27 -6.20
C LYS A 583 20.36 -5.44 -6.87
N VAL A 584 20.44 -5.42 -8.19
CA VAL A 584 21.06 -6.49 -8.97
C VAL A 584 22.46 -6.08 -9.39
N HIS A 585 23.41 -7.02 -9.27
CA HIS A 585 24.78 -6.87 -9.73
C HIS A 585 24.90 -7.23 -11.22
N PHE A 586 24.17 -6.52 -12.07
CA PHE A 586 24.21 -6.66 -13.51
C PHE A 586 24.20 -5.26 -14.14
N CYS A 587 25.12 -5.02 -15.06
CA CYS A 587 25.24 -3.79 -15.84
C CYS A 587 25.29 -2.51 -14.99
N GLU A 588 26.50 -2.11 -14.58
CA GLU A 588 26.70 -0.88 -13.81
C GLU A 588 26.68 0.34 -14.74
N ASN A 589 25.72 1.24 -14.50
CA ASN A 589 25.56 2.50 -15.23
C ASN A 589 26.11 3.66 -14.41
N PHE A 590 26.63 4.68 -15.10
CA PHE A 590 27.08 5.90 -14.47
C PHE A 590 26.09 7.03 -14.75
N ILE A 591 25.63 7.69 -13.68
CA ILE A 591 24.81 8.89 -13.79
C ILE A 591 25.74 10.08 -13.88
N SER A 592 25.57 10.93 -14.89
CA SER A 592 26.33 12.18 -15.03
C SER A 592 25.45 13.28 -15.61
N LEU A 593 25.92 14.54 -15.52
CA LEU A 593 25.23 15.65 -16.15
C LEU A 593 25.59 15.68 -17.63
N ALA A 594 24.56 15.73 -18.47
CA ALA A 594 24.72 15.88 -19.91
C ALA A 594 24.88 17.36 -20.25
N LEU A 595 25.97 17.67 -20.94
CA LEU A 595 26.37 18.99 -21.39
C LEU A 595 26.36 19.00 -22.92
N ARG A 596 26.02 20.14 -23.53
CA ARG A 596 26.18 20.30 -24.98
C ARG A 596 27.66 20.18 -25.38
N LYS A 597 27.96 19.52 -26.49
CA LYS A 597 29.35 19.29 -26.98
C LYS A 597 30.15 20.58 -27.24
N ASP A 598 29.47 21.66 -27.60
CA ASP A 598 30.10 22.94 -27.97
C ASP A 598 30.49 23.82 -26.75
N ILE A 599 30.25 23.35 -25.52
CA ILE A 599 30.54 24.15 -24.32
C ILE A 599 32.04 24.30 -24.12
N HIS A 600 32.46 25.53 -23.81
CA HIS A 600 33.85 25.89 -23.63
C HIS A 600 34.55 25.02 -22.55
N PRO A 601 35.73 24.42 -22.84
CA PRO A 601 36.36 23.42 -21.96
C PRO A 601 36.71 23.93 -20.55
N LYS A 602 37.00 25.24 -20.41
CA LYS A 602 37.18 25.87 -19.09
C LYS A 602 35.93 25.78 -18.20
N LEU A 603 34.73 25.89 -18.78
CA LEU A 603 33.47 25.80 -18.04
C LEU A 603 33.23 24.36 -17.59
N VAL A 604 33.42 23.39 -18.49
CA VAL A 604 33.33 21.95 -18.17
C VAL A 604 34.29 21.58 -17.03
N LYS A 605 35.53 22.07 -17.07
CA LYS A 605 36.51 21.86 -15.99
C LYS A 605 36.02 22.45 -14.66
N LYS A 606 35.50 23.67 -14.66
CA LYS A 606 34.96 24.33 -13.46
C LYS A 606 33.78 23.56 -12.87
N ILE A 607 32.86 23.09 -13.72
CA ILE A 607 31.73 22.24 -13.32
C ILE A 607 32.23 20.94 -12.68
N ASN A 608 33.16 20.24 -13.33
CA ASN A 608 33.73 19.01 -12.79
C ASN A 608 34.44 19.21 -11.44
N THR A 609 35.12 20.33 -11.24
CA THR A 609 35.73 20.70 -9.95
C THR A 609 34.68 20.95 -8.86
N VAL A 610 33.58 21.63 -9.18
CA VAL A 610 32.47 21.81 -8.23
C VAL A 610 31.84 20.46 -7.88
N LEU A 611 31.60 19.61 -8.88
CA LEU A 611 31.04 18.27 -8.66
C LEU A 611 31.96 17.41 -7.78
N SER A 612 33.29 17.47 -7.98
CA SER A 612 34.22 16.73 -7.12
C SER A 612 34.15 17.19 -5.66
N TYR A 613 33.96 18.49 -5.39
CA TYR A 613 33.78 18.97 -4.03
C TYR A 613 32.46 18.48 -3.42
N ILE A 614 31.37 18.47 -4.19
CA ILE A 614 30.07 17.93 -3.77
C ILE A 614 30.21 16.44 -3.40
N MET A 615 30.91 15.67 -4.24
CA MET A 615 31.18 14.26 -4.03
C MET A 615 32.02 13.99 -2.79
N GLN A 616 33.11 14.73 -2.60
CA GLN A 616 33.97 14.64 -1.41
C GLN A 616 33.23 15.01 -0.13
N ALA A 617 32.34 16.00 -0.19
CA ALA A 617 31.51 16.41 0.94
C ALA A 617 30.35 15.44 1.25
N LYS A 618 30.16 14.38 0.44
CA LYS A 618 29.00 13.46 0.51
C LYS A 618 27.66 14.20 0.52
N LEU A 619 27.60 15.33 -0.18
CA LEU A 619 26.37 16.12 -0.24
C LEU A 619 25.29 15.40 -1.07
N GLN A 620 25.69 14.66 -2.12
CA GLN A 620 24.75 13.86 -2.91
C GLN A 620 24.08 12.78 -2.07
N ASP A 621 24.83 12.07 -1.21
CA ASP A 621 24.26 11.05 -0.32
C ASP A 621 23.22 11.63 0.62
N ARG A 622 23.47 12.82 1.19
CA ARG A 622 22.50 13.54 2.03
C ARG A 622 21.24 13.94 1.25
N LEU A 623 21.38 14.36 0.00
CA LEU A 623 20.24 14.72 -0.84
C LEU A 623 19.44 13.48 -1.26
N LEU A 624 20.12 12.41 -1.70
CA LEU A 624 19.49 11.13 -2.03
C LEU A 624 18.73 10.57 -0.83
N ASN A 625 19.34 10.56 0.35
CA ASN A 625 18.69 10.05 1.57
C ASN A 625 17.45 10.87 1.95
N ARG A 626 17.43 12.18 1.69
CA ARG A 626 16.22 13.02 1.87
C ARG A 626 15.12 12.68 0.87
N VAL A 627 15.48 12.41 -0.38
CA VAL A 627 14.50 11.99 -1.40
C VAL A 627 13.92 10.62 -1.05
N HIS A 628 14.73 9.70 -0.53
CA HIS A 628 14.33 8.33 -0.20
C HIS A 628 13.75 8.16 1.21
N GLU A 629 13.58 9.23 1.99
CA GLU A 629 13.22 9.17 3.41
C GLU A 629 11.94 8.34 3.65
N ASN A 630 10.91 8.53 2.82
CA ASN A 630 9.65 7.77 2.93
C ASN A 630 9.80 6.27 2.61
N TYR A 631 10.64 5.91 1.64
CA TYR A 631 10.94 4.50 1.37
C TYR A 631 11.78 3.90 2.50
N THR A 632 12.76 4.65 3.02
CA THR A 632 13.55 4.21 4.16
C THR A 632 12.72 3.99 5.42
N HIS A 633 11.57 4.65 5.56
CA HIS A 633 10.63 4.37 6.64
C HIS A 633 10.03 2.95 6.53
N CYS A 634 9.71 2.49 5.32
CA CYS A 634 9.21 1.14 5.08
C CYS A 634 10.26 0.06 5.30
N THR A 635 11.54 0.35 5.07
CA THR A 635 12.64 -0.62 5.28
C THR A 635 13.25 -0.56 6.68
N ARG A 636 13.17 0.59 7.37
CA ARG A 636 13.66 0.76 8.75
C ARG A 636 12.70 0.28 9.82
N GLN A 637 11.39 0.24 9.56
CA GLN A 637 10.48 -0.43 10.48
C GLN A 637 10.72 -1.93 10.34
N PRO A 638 11.30 -2.61 11.35
CA PRO A 638 11.10 -4.03 11.37
C PRO A 638 9.59 -4.20 11.54
N LEU A 639 8.92 -4.80 10.56
CA LEU A 639 7.65 -5.48 10.78
C LEU A 639 7.86 -6.70 11.71
N SER A 640 8.71 -6.58 12.73
CA SER A 640 8.81 -7.47 13.87
C SER A 640 7.67 -7.15 14.83
N SER A 641 6.45 -7.25 14.32
CA SER A 641 5.32 -7.59 15.17
C SER A 641 5.61 -9.01 15.66
N SER A 642 6.03 -9.16 16.92
CA SER A 642 6.03 -10.46 17.57
C SER A 642 4.58 -10.93 17.61
N ARG A 643 4.20 -11.76 16.63
CA ARG A 643 2.87 -12.34 16.59
C ARG A 643 2.89 -13.63 17.41
N PRO A 644 1.82 -13.91 18.17
CA PRO A 644 1.68 -15.20 18.82
C PRO A 644 1.74 -16.32 17.76
N LEU A 645 2.35 -17.45 18.14
CA LEU A 645 2.52 -18.60 17.26
C LEU A 645 1.13 -19.13 16.85
N ASN A 646 0.88 -19.27 15.54
CA ASN A 646 -0.39 -19.74 15.00
C ASN A 646 -0.37 -21.27 14.80
N MET A 647 -1.52 -21.93 14.98
CA MET A 647 -1.66 -23.39 14.86
C MET A 647 -1.32 -23.91 13.45
N THR A 648 -1.48 -23.09 12.42
CA THR A 648 -1.10 -23.44 11.04
C THR A 648 0.38 -23.75 10.88
N VAL A 649 1.23 -23.15 11.72
CA VAL A 649 2.68 -23.36 11.70
C VAL A 649 3.02 -24.75 12.27
N VAL A 650 2.34 -25.15 13.34
CA VAL A 650 2.61 -26.41 14.08
C VAL A 650 1.86 -27.61 13.49
N LEU A 651 0.94 -27.37 12.57
CA LEU A 651 0.10 -28.39 11.94
C LEU A 651 0.91 -29.57 11.37
N GLY A 652 2.07 -29.32 10.76
CA GLY A 652 2.92 -30.37 10.21
C GLY A 652 3.52 -31.31 11.26
N VAL A 653 3.83 -30.79 12.45
CA VAL A 653 4.30 -31.60 13.58
C VAL A 653 3.18 -32.55 14.04
N PHE A 654 1.95 -32.04 14.13
CA PHE A 654 0.79 -32.87 14.48
C PHE A 654 0.49 -33.94 13.43
N VAL A 655 0.66 -33.63 12.14
CA VAL A 655 0.50 -34.62 11.07
C VAL A 655 1.58 -35.70 11.13
N LEU A 656 2.86 -35.34 11.30
CA LEU A 656 3.94 -36.32 11.47
C LEU A 656 3.73 -37.20 12.71
N TRP A 657 3.29 -36.60 13.82
CA TRP A 657 2.97 -37.34 15.03
C TRP A 657 1.79 -38.31 14.81
N SER A 658 0.74 -37.87 14.12
CA SER A 658 -0.42 -38.71 13.80
C SER A 658 -0.05 -39.87 12.88
N ILE A 659 0.80 -39.63 11.87
CA ILE A 659 1.34 -40.68 11.00
C ILE A 659 2.18 -41.67 11.83
N GLY A 660 3.04 -41.19 12.72
CA GLY A 660 3.82 -42.03 13.63
C GLY A 660 2.94 -42.90 14.54
N MET A 661 1.88 -42.32 15.11
CA MET A 661 0.88 -43.06 15.89
C MET A 661 0.19 -44.12 15.03
N LEU A 662 -0.25 -43.78 13.82
CA LEU A 662 -0.89 -44.74 12.91
C LEU A 662 0.05 -45.90 12.55
N LEU A 663 1.31 -45.61 12.22
CA LEU A 663 2.32 -46.62 11.93
C LEU A 663 2.59 -47.52 13.15
N SER A 664 2.63 -46.95 14.36
CA SER A 664 2.81 -47.73 15.58
C SER A 664 1.64 -48.68 15.84
N VAL A 665 0.41 -48.22 15.62
CA VAL A 665 -0.81 -49.03 15.74
C VAL A 665 -0.83 -50.15 14.68
N LEU A 666 -0.45 -49.83 13.43
CA LEU A 666 -0.33 -50.83 12.37
C LEU A 666 0.75 -51.87 12.69
N SER A 667 1.90 -51.47 13.23
CA SER A 667 2.96 -52.40 13.67
C SER A 667 2.46 -53.34 14.77
N PHE A 668 1.75 -52.81 15.77
CA PHE A 668 1.15 -53.63 16.83
C PHE A 668 0.15 -54.66 16.27
N PHE A 669 -0.69 -54.26 15.32
CA PHE A 669 -1.61 -55.20 14.66
C PHE A 669 -0.88 -56.26 13.84
N GLN A 670 0.24 -55.92 13.19
CA GLN A 670 1.07 -56.89 12.47
C GLN A 670 1.71 -57.92 13.41
N GLU A 671 2.21 -57.51 14.58
CA GLU A 671 2.76 -58.41 15.61
C GLU A 671 1.68 -59.38 16.12
N MET A 672 0.49 -58.87 16.43
CA MET A 672 -0.66 -59.68 16.85
C MET A 672 -1.09 -60.67 15.77
N TYR A 673 -1.09 -60.25 14.50
CA TYR A 673 -1.42 -61.13 13.37
C TYR A 673 -0.38 -62.24 13.18
N LYS A 674 0.93 -61.91 13.20
CA LYS A 674 2.01 -62.91 13.11
C LYS A 674 1.90 -63.93 14.23
N PHE A 675 1.62 -63.48 15.45
CA PHE A 675 1.41 -64.37 16.60
C PHE A 675 0.23 -65.33 16.38
N ALA A 676 -0.93 -64.78 15.97
CA ALA A 676 -2.12 -65.59 15.72
C ALA A 676 -1.92 -66.60 14.56
N ASP A 677 -1.19 -66.20 13.51
CA ASP A 677 -0.88 -67.07 12.36
C ASP A 677 0.02 -68.26 12.76
N VAL A 678 1.06 -68.04 13.58
CA VAL A 678 1.89 -69.14 14.10
C VAL A 678 1.04 -70.11 14.94
N MET A 679 0.20 -69.61 15.85
CA MET A 679 -0.67 -70.47 16.65
C MET A 679 -1.67 -71.25 15.80
N LYS A 680 -2.18 -70.66 14.71
CA LYS A 680 -3.04 -71.32 13.73
C LYS A 680 -2.29 -72.42 12.96
N ARG A 681 -1.07 -72.14 12.47
CA ARG A 681 -0.21 -73.12 11.77
C ARG A 681 0.15 -74.32 12.65
N LEU A 682 0.25 -74.12 13.96
CA LEU A 682 0.46 -75.19 14.96
C LEU A 682 -0.84 -75.92 15.37
N GLY A 683 -1.94 -75.73 14.64
CA GLY A 683 -3.16 -76.54 14.79
C GLY A 683 -4.18 -76.04 15.82
N GLN A 684 -4.03 -74.82 16.37
CA GLN A 684 -4.99 -74.30 17.36
C GLN A 684 -6.32 -73.87 16.72
N LYS A 685 -7.43 -74.22 17.36
CA LYS A 685 -8.78 -73.75 16.99
C LYS A 685 -8.90 -72.24 17.22
N LYS A 686 -9.68 -71.55 16.37
CA LYS A 686 -9.92 -70.09 16.44
C LYS A 686 -10.32 -69.60 17.84
N THR A 687 -11.14 -70.37 18.56
CA THR A 687 -11.58 -70.06 19.94
C THR A 687 -10.45 -70.10 20.97
N ASN A 688 -9.46 -70.98 20.78
CA ASN A 688 -8.29 -71.06 21.66
C ASN A 688 -7.21 -70.04 21.28
N ILE A 689 -7.09 -69.65 20.01
CA ILE A 689 -6.16 -68.60 19.60
C ILE A 689 -6.43 -67.29 20.36
N ALA A 690 -7.70 -66.95 20.60
CA ALA A 690 -8.10 -65.77 21.37
C ALA A 690 -7.53 -65.80 22.80
N LYS A 691 -7.57 -66.97 23.43
CA LYS A 691 -7.01 -67.22 24.76
C LYS A 691 -5.49 -67.05 24.77
N TRP A 692 -4.82 -67.61 23.77
CA TRP A 692 -3.37 -67.48 23.60
C TRP A 692 -2.92 -66.03 23.34
N VAL A 693 -3.68 -65.26 22.55
CA VAL A 693 -3.44 -63.84 22.31
C VAL A 693 -3.59 -63.03 23.62
N CYS A 694 -4.63 -63.32 24.42
CA CYS A 694 -4.78 -62.70 25.74
C CYS A 694 -3.59 -63.00 26.65
N LEU A 695 -3.17 -64.26 26.72
CA LEU A 695 -2.02 -64.66 27.53
C LEU A 695 -0.75 -63.93 27.09
N ALA A 696 -0.42 -63.93 25.80
CA ALA A 696 0.78 -63.27 25.29
C ALA A 696 0.79 -61.77 25.57
N LYS A 697 -0.37 -61.10 25.50
CA LYS A 697 -0.52 -59.69 25.86
C LYS A 697 -0.19 -59.43 27.33
N PHE A 698 -0.74 -60.20 28.27
CA PHE A 698 -0.54 -59.95 29.70
C PHE A 698 0.74 -60.58 30.28
N ALA A 699 1.28 -61.61 29.63
CA ALA A 699 2.54 -62.21 30.04
C ALA A 699 3.73 -61.33 29.67
N SER A 700 3.81 -60.86 28.43
CA SER A 700 5.00 -60.16 27.91
C SER A 700 4.70 -58.92 27.09
N GLY A 701 3.43 -58.61 26.81
CA GLY A 701 3.07 -57.56 25.84
C GLY A 701 3.48 -57.91 24.41
N PHE A 702 3.49 -59.19 24.04
CA PHE A 702 4.02 -59.72 22.78
C PHE A 702 5.56 -59.61 22.60
N ASN A 703 6.29 -59.22 23.64
CA ASN A 703 7.75 -59.13 23.57
C ASN A 703 8.37 -60.54 23.54
N THR A 704 8.85 -60.93 22.36
CA THR A 704 9.49 -62.23 22.11
C THR A 704 10.79 -62.43 22.88
N GLN A 705 11.45 -61.35 23.29
CA GLN A 705 12.72 -61.35 24.02
C GLN A 705 12.53 -61.07 25.53
N ALA A 706 11.30 -61.16 26.03
CA ALA A 706 10.99 -60.86 27.42
C ALA A 706 11.70 -61.83 28.39
N LEU A 707 12.23 -61.27 29.47
CA LEU A 707 12.87 -61.97 30.58
C LEU A 707 12.33 -61.38 31.87
N SER A 708 11.80 -62.23 32.76
CA SER A 708 11.34 -61.77 34.07
C SER A 708 12.51 -61.32 34.94
N GLN A 709 12.19 -60.54 35.98
CA GLN A 709 13.10 -60.42 37.12
C GLN A 709 13.21 -61.77 37.82
N GLN A 710 14.33 -62.00 38.50
CA GLN A 710 14.54 -63.23 39.26
C GLN A 710 13.49 -63.32 40.37
N TYR A 711 12.77 -64.44 40.41
CA TYR A 711 11.82 -64.72 41.48
C TYR A 711 12.56 -65.05 42.79
N LYS A 712 11.85 -65.00 43.92
CA LYS A 712 12.42 -65.28 45.26
C LYS A 712 12.99 -66.70 45.40
N ASP A 713 12.53 -67.62 44.58
CA ASP A 713 13.01 -69.00 44.49
C ASP A 713 14.21 -69.17 43.53
N GLY A 714 14.66 -68.06 42.92
CA GLY A 714 15.80 -68.02 42.02
C GLY A 714 15.45 -68.29 40.55
N SER A 715 14.19 -68.59 40.21
CA SER A 715 13.74 -68.92 38.86
C SER A 715 13.53 -67.70 37.95
N TYR A 716 13.49 -67.94 36.64
CA TYR A 716 13.20 -66.94 35.61
C TYR A 716 12.15 -67.43 34.60
N ASP A 717 11.39 -66.49 34.05
CA ASP A 717 10.46 -66.73 32.93
C ASP A 717 11.01 -66.13 31.63
N PHE A 718 10.81 -66.88 30.53
CA PHE A 718 11.41 -66.59 29.23
C PHE A 718 10.38 -66.43 28.11
N GLY A 719 10.61 -65.44 27.25
CA GLY A 719 9.95 -65.26 25.97
C GLY A 719 8.51 -64.76 26.03
N VAL A 720 7.84 -64.80 24.87
CA VAL A 720 6.49 -64.23 24.67
C VAL A 720 5.41 -64.81 25.61
N PHE A 721 5.56 -66.07 26.02
CA PHE A 721 4.64 -66.75 26.92
C PHE A 721 5.09 -66.72 28.38
N GLN A 722 6.23 -66.09 28.71
CA GLN A 722 6.84 -66.14 30.03
C GLN A 722 6.92 -67.59 30.58
N ILE A 723 7.60 -68.46 29.84
CA ILE A 723 7.76 -69.88 30.23
C ILE A 723 8.86 -69.97 31.27
N ASN A 724 8.55 -70.52 32.44
CA ASN A 724 9.47 -70.70 33.55
C ASN A 724 10.60 -71.71 33.24
N ASP A 725 11.80 -71.50 33.80
CA ASP A 725 12.96 -72.40 33.67
C ASP A 725 12.77 -73.81 34.27
N LYS A 726 11.68 -74.09 34.99
CA LYS A 726 11.32 -75.49 35.28
C LYS A 726 10.98 -76.30 34.01
N PHE A 727 10.63 -75.62 32.90
CA PHE A 727 10.24 -76.23 31.63
C PHE A 727 11.29 -76.15 30.52
N CYS A 728 12.37 -75.38 30.73
CA CYS A 728 13.50 -75.27 29.81
C CYS A 728 14.79 -75.20 30.63
N LYS A 729 15.92 -75.73 30.15
CA LYS A 729 17.22 -75.55 30.86
C LYS A 729 18.15 -74.71 29.99
N LEU A 730 18.92 -73.81 30.61
CA LEU A 730 19.96 -73.06 29.91
C LEU A 730 20.99 -74.03 29.31
N GLY A 731 21.07 -74.10 27.98
CA GLY A 731 22.03 -74.95 27.27
C GLY A 731 21.65 -76.43 27.14
N SER A 732 20.44 -76.86 27.55
CA SER A 732 19.96 -78.23 27.34
C SER A 732 18.47 -78.30 27.01
N LYS A 733 18.07 -79.35 26.28
CA LYS A 733 16.66 -79.64 25.97
C LYS A 733 16.04 -80.38 27.16
N TYR A 734 15.18 -79.71 27.93
CA TYR A 734 14.47 -80.31 29.06
C TYR A 734 12.95 -80.15 28.87
N ASN A 735 12.15 -81.12 29.35
CA ASN A 735 10.67 -81.20 29.28
C ASN A 735 10.01 -80.95 27.90
N CYS A 736 10.06 -79.73 27.37
CA CYS A 736 9.53 -79.35 26.06
C CYS A 736 10.43 -79.72 24.87
N GLY A 737 11.72 -79.95 25.11
CA GLY A 737 12.71 -80.21 24.05
C GLY A 737 13.30 -78.95 23.41
N VAL A 738 13.21 -77.79 24.08
CA VAL A 738 13.66 -76.47 23.60
C VAL A 738 14.59 -75.86 24.66
N SER A 739 15.68 -75.19 24.24
CA SER A 739 16.57 -74.46 25.16
C SER A 739 15.91 -73.15 25.60
N CYS A 740 16.15 -72.67 26.84
CA CYS A 740 15.64 -71.36 27.26
C CYS A 740 16.13 -70.21 26.36
N THR A 741 17.29 -70.37 25.73
CA THR A 741 17.82 -69.38 24.76
C THR A 741 17.03 -69.32 23.46
N ASP A 742 16.31 -70.39 23.09
CA ASP A 742 15.46 -70.40 21.91
C ASP A 742 14.09 -69.76 22.17
N LEU A 743 13.70 -69.63 23.44
CA LEU A 743 12.43 -69.02 23.83
C LEU A 743 12.42 -67.49 23.70
N VAL A 744 13.60 -66.88 23.72
CA VAL A 744 13.82 -65.43 23.63
C VAL A 744 14.25 -64.95 22.24
N LYS A 745 13.99 -65.76 21.20
CA LYS A 745 14.25 -65.42 19.79
C LYS A 745 13.02 -64.82 19.13
N ASP A 746 13.23 -64.12 18.01
CA ASP A 746 12.14 -63.47 17.25
C ASP A 746 11.18 -64.49 16.62
N ASP A 747 11.66 -65.69 16.26
CA ASP A 747 10.79 -66.79 15.88
C ASP A 747 10.11 -67.36 17.12
N ILE A 748 8.80 -67.10 17.25
CA ILE A 748 7.97 -67.59 18.36
C ILE A 748 7.61 -69.07 18.25
N THR A 749 7.93 -69.75 17.14
CA THR A 749 7.53 -71.14 16.90
C THR A 749 8.04 -72.11 17.98
N PRO A 750 9.30 -72.04 18.45
CA PRO A 750 9.79 -72.87 19.56
C PRO A 750 9.04 -72.59 20.87
N SER A 751 8.79 -71.31 21.17
CA SER A 751 8.05 -70.87 22.35
C SER A 751 6.60 -71.35 22.33
N ALA A 752 5.94 -71.25 21.17
CA ALA A 752 4.58 -71.73 20.96
C ALA A 752 4.49 -73.26 21.08
N ARG A 753 5.43 -74.02 20.50
CA ARG A 753 5.45 -75.50 20.65
C ARG A 753 5.62 -75.92 22.12
N CYS A 754 6.48 -75.25 22.87
CA CYS A 754 6.63 -75.56 24.30
C CYS A 754 5.38 -75.20 25.11
N ALA A 755 4.81 -74.01 24.87
CA ALA A 755 3.58 -73.59 25.52
C ALA A 755 2.41 -74.56 25.25
N LEU A 756 2.27 -75.05 24.01
CA LEU A 756 1.26 -76.05 23.65
C LEU A 756 1.45 -77.38 24.39
N LYS A 757 2.70 -77.86 24.53
CA LYS A 757 3.00 -79.08 25.32
C LYS A 757 2.67 -78.94 26.81
N ILE A 758 2.91 -77.75 27.38
CA ILE A 758 2.54 -77.46 28.78
C ILE A 758 1.01 -77.42 28.92
N PHE A 759 0.34 -76.78 27.96
CA PHE A 759 -1.12 -76.68 27.92
C PHE A 759 -1.81 -78.05 27.80
N GLU A 760 -1.26 -78.99 27.03
CA GLU A 760 -1.77 -80.36 26.93
C GLU A 760 -1.79 -81.09 28.29
N LYS A 761 -0.85 -80.79 29.19
CA LYS A 761 -0.76 -81.43 30.51
C LYS A 761 -1.63 -80.74 31.57
N ASN A 762 -1.52 -79.42 31.68
CA ASN A 762 -2.06 -78.68 32.84
C ASN A 762 -3.08 -77.59 32.46
N GLY A 763 -3.41 -77.45 31.17
CA GLY A 763 -4.17 -76.30 30.68
C GLY A 763 -3.43 -74.99 30.97
N PHE A 764 -4.16 -73.89 31.15
CA PHE A 764 -3.56 -72.57 31.43
C PHE A 764 -3.14 -72.36 32.92
N LYS A 765 -3.19 -73.39 33.78
CA LYS A 765 -2.97 -73.25 35.23
C LYS A 765 -1.55 -72.79 35.60
N ASP A 766 -0.57 -73.09 34.76
CA ASP A 766 0.85 -72.74 34.97
C ASP A 766 1.17 -71.26 34.66
N TRP A 767 0.22 -70.47 34.16
CA TRP A 767 0.45 -69.05 33.82
C TRP A 767 -0.26 -68.11 34.82
N PRO A 768 0.48 -67.41 35.71
CA PRO A 768 -0.11 -66.40 36.59
C PRO A 768 -0.82 -65.29 35.82
N ALA A 769 -0.25 -64.86 34.69
CA ALA A 769 -0.85 -63.86 33.80
C ALA A 769 -2.22 -64.30 33.23
N TRP A 770 -2.41 -65.60 33.01
CA TRP A 770 -3.71 -66.13 32.59
C TRP A 770 -4.73 -66.00 33.72
N LYS A 771 -4.39 -66.49 34.92
CA LYS A 771 -5.28 -66.48 36.08
C LYS A 771 -5.70 -65.06 36.46
N ASN A 772 -4.76 -64.13 36.43
CA ASN A 772 -4.99 -62.76 36.90
C ASN A 772 -5.68 -61.86 35.87
N SER A 773 -5.65 -62.20 34.57
CA SER A 773 -6.04 -61.24 33.53
C SER A 773 -6.79 -61.81 32.32
N CYS A 774 -6.95 -63.13 32.21
CA CYS A 774 -7.62 -63.77 31.07
C CYS A 774 -8.67 -64.83 31.41
N GLN A 775 -8.64 -65.43 32.60
CA GLN A 775 -9.50 -66.57 32.95
C GLN A 775 -10.99 -66.20 33.00
N ASP A 776 -11.34 -65.04 33.55
CA ASP A 776 -12.73 -64.62 33.78
C ASP A 776 -13.21 -63.55 32.77
N ILE A 777 -12.51 -63.41 31.64
CA ILE A 777 -12.82 -62.41 30.63
C ILE A 777 -13.16 -63.07 29.30
N ASP A 778 -14.16 -62.53 28.58
CA ASP A 778 -14.43 -62.96 27.21
C ASP A 778 -13.24 -62.64 26.29
N THR A 779 -12.45 -63.67 26.02
CA THR A 779 -11.26 -63.56 25.17
C THR A 779 -11.58 -63.32 23.70
N SER A 780 -12.83 -63.50 23.27
CA SER A 780 -13.26 -63.26 21.88
C SER A 780 -12.95 -61.83 21.41
N ARG A 781 -12.92 -60.86 22.35
CA ARG A 781 -12.54 -59.46 22.10
C ARG A 781 -11.12 -59.25 21.57
N PHE A 782 -10.21 -60.21 21.77
CA PHE A 782 -8.82 -60.13 21.31
C PHE A 782 -8.62 -60.66 19.88
N ILE A 783 -9.64 -61.29 19.31
CA ILE A 783 -9.71 -61.62 17.88
C ILE A 783 -10.79 -60.75 17.27
N VAL A 784 -10.39 -59.75 16.50
CA VAL A 784 -11.34 -58.93 15.74
C VAL A 784 -12.17 -59.84 14.84
N LYS A 785 -13.50 -59.79 14.96
CA LYS A 785 -14.43 -60.28 13.93
C LYS A 785 -14.19 -59.43 12.66
N CYS A 786 -13.22 -59.80 11.84
CA CYS A 786 -13.04 -59.25 10.49
C CYS A 786 -14.21 -59.67 9.59
N SER A 787 -15.40 -59.11 9.83
CA SER A 787 -16.60 -59.28 9.01
C SER A 787 -17.04 -57.96 8.36
N LEU A 788 -16.54 -56.82 8.83
CA LEU A 788 -16.92 -55.50 8.32
C LEU A 788 -16.05 -55.03 7.13
N LEU A 789 -14.78 -55.43 7.04
CA LEU A 789 -13.93 -55.02 5.91
C LEU A 789 -14.23 -55.79 4.62
N SER A 790 -14.62 -57.07 4.70
CA SER A 790 -15.07 -57.84 3.53
C SER A 790 -16.37 -57.31 2.94
N GLN A 791 -17.31 -56.88 3.79
CA GLN A 791 -18.60 -56.36 3.34
C GLN A 791 -18.47 -54.97 2.69
N VAL A 792 -17.53 -54.13 3.16
CA VAL A 792 -17.27 -52.82 2.58
C VAL A 792 -16.50 -52.94 1.25
N ILE A 793 -15.54 -53.86 1.13
CA ILE A 793 -14.81 -54.11 -0.12
C ILE A 793 -15.74 -54.71 -1.20
N GLN A 794 -16.64 -55.63 -0.84
CA GLN A 794 -17.63 -56.19 -1.77
C GLN A 794 -18.70 -55.18 -2.22
N ARG A 795 -19.14 -54.25 -1.35
CA ARG A 795 -20.06 -53.19 -1.77
C ARG A 795 -19.42 -52.21 -2.75
N ARG A 796 -18.14 -51.89 -2.55
CA ARG A 796 -17.43 -50.93 -3.42
C ARG A 796 -17.13 -51.50 -4.80
N SER A 797 -16.77 -52.78 -4.90
CA SER A 797 -16.58 -53.43 -6.21
C SER A 797 -17.88 -53.54 -7.02
N HIS A 798 -19.04 -53.67 -6.35
CA HIS A 798 -20.32 -53.81 -7.04
C HIS A 798 -20.93 -52.46 -7.50
N GLU A 799 -20.63 -51.36 -6.80
CA GLU A 799 -21.01 -49.99 -7.19
C GLU A 799 -20.15 -49.45 -8.34
N ASP A 800 -18.86 -49.78 -8.37
CA ASP A 800 -17.96 -49.36 -9.45
C ASP A 800 -18.28 -50.09 -10.78
N ASP A 801 -18.63 -51.38 -10.76
CA ASP A 801 -19.05 -52.11 -11.98
C ASP A 801 -20.40 -51.61 -12.56
N GLN A 802 -21.39 -51.31 -11.70
CA GLN A 802 -22.69 -50.79 -12.17
C GLN A 802 -22.62 -49.35 -12.70
N SER A 803 -21.68 -48.54 -12.20
CA SER A 803 -21.46 -47.18 -12.69
C SER A 803 -20.71 -47.17 -14.04
N LEU A 804 -19.76 -48.10 -14.23
CA LEU A 804 -19.05 -48.28 -15.49
C LEU A 804 -19.97 -48.81 -16.61
N GLU A 805 -20.85 -49.78 -16.31
CA GLU A 805 -21.85 -50.29 -17.28
C GLU A 805 -22.89 -49.24 -17.68
N ARG A 806 -23.33 -48.36 -16.75
CA ARG A 806 -24.24 -47.25 -17.11
C ARG A 806 -23.57 -46.22 -18.02
N ILE A 807 -22.30 -45.90 -17.79
CA ILE A 807 -21.55 -44.95 -18.62
C ILE A 807 -21.27 -45.53 -20.01
N LEU A 808 -21.01 -46.83 -20.12
CA LEU A 808 -20.82 -47.52 -21.40
C LEU A 808 -22.13 -47.79 -22.17
N SER A 809 -23.30 -47.63 -21.54
CA SER A 809 -24.60 -47.72 -22.21
C SER A 809 -25.14 -46.38 -22.76
N GLN A 810 -24.42 -45.27 -22.51
CA GLN A 810 -24.77 -43.91 -22.96
C GLN A 810 -23.78 -43.32 -23.98
N TYR A 811 -22.79 -44.10 -24.42
CA TYR A 811 -21.92 -43.83 -25.57
C TYR A 811 -22.00 -45.03 -26.53
#